data_AF-A0A2T4VUD6-F1
#
_entry.id   AF-A0A2T4VUD6-F1
#
_cell.length_a   1.000
_cell.length_b   1.000
_cell.length_c   1.000
_cell.angle_alpha   90.00
_cell.angle_beta   90.00
_cell.angle_gamma   90.00
#
_symmetry.space_group_name_H-M   'P 1'
#
loop_
_entity.id
_entity.type
_entity.pdbx_description
1 polymer ?
#
loop_
_entity_poly.entity_id
_entity_poly.type
_entity_poly.pdbx_seq_one_letter_code
_entity_poly.pdbx_strand_id
1 'polypeptide(L)'
;MMKKGFKRSRMSLLSTLVMAPLAGLTIGAPAYAAGESSSVWLTKKDLSQALQQQGNVVFGADSSSGQNTIYVDENVTYQAMDGIGASLTDSSAWLIKNKLSASTQTSVMTKLFDPVNGIGVSWLRQPMGASDFAVNGNYSYDDMPAGQRDDTNLSRFSIAHDEAYIIPLVKQAISLNPNIKVMISPWSPPAWMKANDSMNGGTLSTSAYSQFALYFAKTIEAYEARGIPIYALTVQNEPLHQTSGYPTMSLPATDASNFIKFNLGPTLAGRGLKTKILGYDHNWDQPGYVQTLYSDASTYGYLAGSAWHFYGGDVSTMNDIHNQYPDKDVYFTEGSSGTWISDLFDANITNEISIFRNWAKTYTDWNIALDTNRGPTNGGCTTCSALVTINQANGSVSYTPTYYAMGHISKFVTPGARRITSTGYAQGLHNVAFKNPDGSKSLIVYNQNGASATFAVKWGNASFSYTLPATTIATFKWSGTQAGSTLIPASTRLYASAYQEARGARLETTTDTGGGRDVGYTSNGSYLVFKNVDLTNVTSVSARVANGSSNTSLEFRTDSATGPLLGTATVNATGGWQTWTTTSAALTGAAGVHDLYVVFRGSLNLNWVQLGSSTGSGNLASNPGLESGDLSSWSDWHPTTQSAAAHKVDTDTPRTGSFKLTHYAATAYQQTSFQAVSVPNGTYRASVWVRSGGGQTNLRLEASNHGGGTTLYSTDLGSTATPSTWTQLTIANIPVTTGTVTIGVYSNAAAGNWAAFDDFELTRQ
;
A
#
# COMPACT_ATOMS: atom_id res chain seq x y z
N MET A 1 64.77 -14.19 -54.04
CA MET A 1 64.94 -13.19 -55.12
C MET A 1 63.70 -12.30 -55.16
N MET A 2 63.91 -10.98 -55.24
CA MET A 2 62.97 -9.84 -55.37
C MET A 2 61.93 -9.99 -56.51
N LYS A 3 60.83 -9.24 -56.71
CA LYS A 3 60.04 -8.14 -56.09
C LYS A 3 58.76 -7.94 -56.96
N LYS A 4 57.82 -7.12 -56.45
CA LYS A 4 56.65 -6.41 -57.07
C LYS A 4 55.30 -7.07 -56.70
N GLY A 5 54.28 -6.45 -56.10
CA GLY A 5 53.97 -5.06 -55.74
C GLY A 5 52.87 -4.49 -56.66
N PHE A 6 51.60 -4.41 -56.22
CA PHE A 6 50.59 -3.46 -56.77
C PHE A 6 49.40 -3.19 -55.83
N LYS A 7 48.92 -1.94 -55.89
CA LYS A 7 47.91 -1.26 -55.05
C LYS A 7 46.46 -1.59 -55.47
N ARG A 8 45.53 -1.52 -54.52
CA ARG A 8 44.06 -1.50 -54.74
C ARG A 8 43.55 -0.05 -54.90
N SER A 9 42.72 0.17 -55.92
CA SER A 9 41.94 1.39 -56.17
C SER A 9 40.46 1.11 -55.87
N ARG A 10 39.78 2.05 -55.19
CA ARG A 10 38.34 2.05 -54.93
C ARG A 10 37.62 2.75 -56.07
N MET A 11 36.55 2.16 -56.58
CA MET A 11 35.64 2.78 -57.54
C MET A 11 34.23 2.80 -56.96
N SER A 12 33.66 4.00 -56.90
CA SER A 12 32.35 4.35 -56.38
C SER A 12 31.30 4.21 -57.50
N LEU A 13 30.13 3.63 -57.22
CA LEU A 13 28.94 3.81 -58.05
C LEU A 13 27.76 4.27 -57.19
N LEU A 14 27.12 5.33 -57.69
CA LEU A 14 25.90 5.96 -57.18
C LEU A 14 24.69 5.04 -57.39
N SER A 15 23.84 4.98 -56.35
CA SER A 15 22.44 4.55 -56.46
C SER A 15 21.56 5.65 -55.86
N THR A 16 20.73 6.25 -56.70
CA THR A 16 19.73 7.27 -56.37
C THR A 16 18.60 6.65 -55.54
N LEU A 17 18.44 7.09 -54.29
CA LEU A 17 17.31 6.72 -53.43
C LEU A 17 16.23 7.79 -53.54
N VAL A 18 15.03 7.41 -53.97
CA VAL A 18 13.83 8.24 -53.93
C VAL A 18 13.43 8.44 -52.47
N MET A 19 13.49 9.69 -52.01
CA MET A 19 13.13 10.09 -50.65
C MET A 19 11.61 10.28 -50.60
N ALA A 20 10.88 9.29 -50.09
CA ALA A 20 9.50 9.47 -49.65
C ALA A 20 9.50 10.25 -48.32
N PRO A 21 8.57 11.18 -48.09
CA PRO A 21 8.52 11.91 -46.82
C PRO A 21 8.12 10.93 -45.72
N LEU A 22 9.05 10.65 -44.79
CA LEU A 22 8.71 10.05 -43.49
C LEU A 22 7.75 11.01 -42.80
N ALA A 23 6.49 10.60 -42.63
CA ALA A 23 5.63 11.18 -41.63
C ALA A 23 6.31 10.97 -40.27
N GLY A 24 6.88 12.03 -39.70
CA GLY A 24 7.50 11.99 -38.40
C GLY A 24 6.47 11.54 -37.36
N LEU A 25 6.75 10.44 -36.66
CA LEU A 25 6.13 10.19 -35.37
C LEU A 25 6.53 11.35 -34.46
N THR A 26 5.61 12.28 -34.26
CA THR A 26 5.69 13.27 -33.20
C THR A 26 5.69 12.51 -31.89
N ILE A 27 6.86 12.38 -31.25
CA ILE A 27 6.92 12.09 -29.82
C ILE A 27 6.22 13.27 -29.16
N GLY A 28 4.98 13.06 -28.71
CA GLY A 28 4.20 14.09 -28.04
C GLY A 28 4.98 14.65 -26.85
N ALA A 29 5.00 15.97 -26.71
CA ALA A 29 5.54 16.61 -25.52
C ALA A 29 4.86 16.01 -24.27
N PRO A 30 5.58 15.78 -23.17
CA PRO A 30 4.98 15.21 -21.96
C PRO A 30 3.87 16.14 -21.47
N ALA A 31 2.65 15.60 -21.39
CA ALA A 31 1.54 16.28 -20.73
C ALA A 31 1.87 16.38 -19.23
N TYR A 32 1.87 17.61 -18.72
CA TYR A 32 2.05 17.88 -17.29
C TYR A 32 0.80 17.41 -16.51
N ALA A 33 0.96 17.04 -15.23
CA ALA A 33 -0.04 16.35 -14.41
C ALA A 33 -1.43 17.03 -14.28
N ALA A 34 -1.58 18.33 -14.57
CA ALA A 34 -2.88 19.01 -14.55
C ALA A 34 -3.71 18.65 -15.80
N GLY A 35 -4.88 18.06 -15.59
CA GLY A 35 -5.79 17.63 -16.64
C GLY A 35 -5.67 16.14 -17.03
N GLU A 36 -4.75 15.39 -16.40
CA GLU A 36 -4.61 13.95 -16.65
C GLU A 36 -5.85 13.20 -16.13
N SER A 37 -6.43 12.35 -16.98
CA SER A 37 -7.59 11.54 -16.64
C SER A 37 -7.17 10.21 -16.04
N SER A 38 -7.69 9.88 -14.87
CA SER A 38 -7.55 8.56 -14.25
C SER A 38 -8.83 7.76 -14.45
N SER A 39 -8.70 6.60 -15.10
CA SER A 39 -9.78 5.61 -15.14
C SER A 39 -9.89 4.89 -13.80
N VAL A 40 -11.11 4.45 -13.49
CA VAL A 40 -11.43 3.83 -12.20
C VAL A 40 -12.16 2.51 -12.44
N TRP A 41 -11.74 1.45 -11.76
CA TRP A 41 -12.45 0.17 -11.72
C TRP A 41 -12.78 -0.15 -10.28
N LEU A 42 -13.93 -0.77 -10.04
CA LEU A 42 -14.44 -0.98 -8.68
C LEU A 42 -15.01 -2.40 -8.52
N THR A 43 -14.75 -3.01 -7.37
CA THR A 43 -15.43 -4.23 -6.90
C THR A 43 -15.98 -4.02 -5.49
N LYS A 44 -17.27 -4.31 -5.32
CA LYS A 44 -17.92 -4.40 -4.01
C LYS A 44 -17.83 -5.83 -3.48
N LYS A 45 -17.79 -5.97 -2.16
CA LYS A 45 -17.75 -7.29 -1.49
C LYS A 45 -18.86 -8.26 -1.92
N ASP A 46 -20.06 -7.74 -2.20
CA ASP A 46 -21.21 -8.53 -2.67
C ASP A 46 -21.17 -8.87 -4.17
N LEU A 47 -20.14 -8.42 -4.88
CA LEU A 47 -19.95 -8.57 -6.33
C LEU A 47 -21.08 -7.93 -7.18
N SER A 48 -21.91 -7.06 -6.61
CA SER A 48 -22.89 -6.27 -7.38
C SER A 48 -22.21 -5.35 -8.41
N GLN A 49 -20.97 -4.97 -8.12
CA GLN A 49 -20.00 -4.41 -9.07
C GLN A 49 -18.74 -5.25 -8.93
N ALA A 50 -18.19 -5.74 -10.05
CA ALA A 50 -17.05 -6.66 -10.04
C ALA A 50 -16.10 -6.34 -11.20
N LEU A 51 -14.96 -5.72 -10.86
CA LEU A 51 -14.02 -5.08 -11.79
C LEU A 51 -14.73 -4.18 -12.81
N GLN A 52 -15.78 -3.49 -12.37
CA GLN A 52 -16.60 -2.65 -13.24
C GLN A 52 -15.94 -1.29 -13.42
N GLN A 53 -15.78 -0.84 -14.67
CA GLN A 53 -15.29 0.51 -14.96
C GLN A 53 -16.31 1.57 -14.51
N GLN A 54 -15.83 2.60 -13.84
CA GLN A 54 -16.59 3.77 -13.41
C GLN A 54 -16.26 4.98 -14.29
N GLY A 55 -16.94 6.10 -14.05
CA GLY A 55 -16.54 7.38 -14.63
C GLY A 55 -15.10 7.74 -14.25
N ASN A 56 -14.35 8.30 -15.20
CA ASN A 56 -13.00 8.77 -14.93
C ASN A 56 -13.02 9.95 -13.94
N VAL A 57 -11.94 10.08 -13.19
CA VAL A 57 -11.61 11.30 -12.42
C VAL A 57 -10.47 12.05 -13.12
N VAL A 58 -10.29 13.32 -12.81
CA VAL A 58 -9.28 14.18 -13.46
C VAL A 58 -8.42 14.81 -12.39
N PHE A 59 -7.10 14.74 -12.55
CA PHE A 59 -6.16 15.46 -11.70
C PHE A 59 -6.28 16.97 -11.97
N GLY A 60 -6.68 17.72 -10.95
CA GLY A 60 -6.75 19.18 -10.96
C GLY A 60 -5.62 19.81 -10.15
N ALA A 61 -5.70 21.13 -9.97
CA ALA A 61 -4.86 21.83 -9.00
C ALA A 61 -4.97 21.18 -7.62
N ASP A 62 -3.84 21.11 -6.90
CA ASP A 62 -3.82 20.53 -5.57
C ASP A 62 -4.84 21.19 -4.64
N SER A 63 -5.76 20.38 -4.13
CA SER A 63 -6.79 20.75 -3.18
C SER A 63 -6.85 19.76 -2.01
N SER A 64 -5.78 18.98 -1.80
CA SER A 64 -5.74 17.91 -0.78
C SER A 64 -5.58 18.42 0.65
N SER A 65 -5.32 19.72 0.84
CA SER A 65 -5.15 20.32 2.18
C SER A 65 -6.38 20.06 3.07
N GLY A 66 -6.14 19.55 4.28
CA GLY A 66 -7.21 19.21 5.23
C GLY A 66 -8.00 17.92 4.93
N GLN A 67 -7.69 17.21 3.84
CA GLN A 67 -8.32 15.93 3.50
C GLN A 67 -7.48 14.73 3.97
N ASN A 68 -8.13 13.58 4.23
CA ASN A 68 -7.41 12.31 4.29
C ASN A 68 -6.81 12.05 2.90
N THR A 69 -5.48 12.02 2.78
CA THR A 69 -4.80 12.09 1.49
C THR A 69 -3.86 10.89 1.30
N ILE A 70 -3.98 10.22 0.16
CA ILE A 70 -3.02 9.24 -0.33
C ILE A 70 -2.01 9.97 -1.21
N TYR A 71 -0.78 10.09 -0.75
CA TYR A 71 0.32 10.71 -1.47
C TYR A 71 1.04 9.67 -2.30
N VAL A 72 1.06 9.84 -3.63
CA VAL A 72 1.74 8.97 -4.59
C VAL A 72 2.97 9.70 -5.15
N ASP A 73 4.15 9.08 -5.03
CA ASP A 73 5.39 9.59 -5.64
C ASP A 73 5.99 8.53 -6.56
N GLU A 74 5.96 8.81 -7.86
CA GLU A 74 6.44 7.86 -8.87
C GLU A 74 7.96 7.81 -9.00
N ASN A 75 8.66 8.80 -8.41
CA ASN A 75 10.11 8.91 -8.51
C ASN A 75 10.82 8.10 -7.42
N VAL A 76 10.09 7.68 -6.39
CA VAL A 76 10.57 6.74 -5.37
C VAL A 76 10.07 5.35 -5.72
N THR A 77 11.01 4.49 -6.12
CA THR A 77 10.72 3.13 -6.59
C THR A 77 11.26 2.08 -5.65
N TYR A 78 10.58 0.93 -5.59
CA TYR A 78 10.96 -0.23 -4.78
C TYR A 78 11.22 -1.44 -5.70
N GLN A 79 10.78 -2.63 -5.31
CA GLN A 79 10.98 -3.84 -6.09
C GLN A 79 10.28 -3.80 -7.45
N ALA A 80 10.90 -4.47 -8.43
CA ALA A 80 10.29 -4.77 -9.71
C ALA A 80 9.43 -6.03 -9.61
N MET A 81 8.23 -5.96 -10.19
CA MET A 81 7.20 -7.00 -10.16
C MET A 81 7.51 -8.07 -11.18
N ASP A 82 7.50 -9.33 -10.73
CA ASP A 82 7.72 -10.48 -11.59
C ASP A 82 6.41 -11.02 -12.17
N GLY A 83 5.32 -11.01 -11.40
CA GLY A 83 3.98 -11.33 -11.87
C GLY A 83 3.02 -11.60 -10.71
N ILE A 84 1.73 -11.70 -11.02
CA ILE A 84 0.66 -12.00 -10.07
C ILE A 84 -0.17 -13.15 -10.63
N GLY A 85 -0.51 -14.13 -9.81
CA GLY A 85 -1.29 -15.25 -10.27
C GLY A 85 -1.59 -16.31 -9.24
N ALA A 86 -1.65 -17.55 -9.70
CA ALA A 86 -2.01 -18.70 -8.90
C ALA A 86 -1.40 -19.99 -9.49
N SER A 87 -1.62 -21.12 -8.83
CA SER A 87 -1.11 -22.41 -9.28
C SER A 87 -2.12 -23.15 -10.15
N LEU A 88 -1.67 -23.59 -11.33
CA LEU A 88 -2.44 -24.47 -12.19
C LEU A 88 -2.18 -25.92 -11.76
N THR A 89 -2.64 -26.28 -10.58
CA THR A 89 -2.50 -27.63 -10.02
C THR A 89 -3.06 -28.69 -10.96
N ASP A 90 -2.67 -29.94 -10.75
CA ASP A 90 -3.19 -31.08 -11.51
C ASP A 90 -4.73 -31.10 -11.52
N SER A 91 -5.35 -30.90 -10.35
CA SER A 91 -6.79 -30.74 -10.21
C SER A 91 -7.36 -29.56 -11.02
N SER A 92 -6.73 -28.39 -10.94
CA SER A 92 -7.16 -27.20 -11.70
C SER A 92 -7.13 -27.46 -13.21
N ALA A 93 -6.01 -27.99 -13.70
CA ALA A 93 -5.79 -28.26 -15.12
C ALA A 93 -6.76 -29.34 -15.63
N TRP A 94 -6.97 -30.40 -14.85
CA TRP A 94 -7.89 -31.47 -15.20
C TRP A 94 -9.34 -30.97 -15.28
N LEU A 95 -9.80 -30.14 -14.33
CA LEU A 95 -11.14 -29.55 -14.38
C LEU A 95 -11.32 -28.70 -15.63
N ILE A 96 -10.38 -27.79 -15.90
CA ILE A 96 -10.45 -26.89 -17.06
C ILE A 96 -10.45 -27.68 -18.37
N LYS A 97 -9.60 -28.71 -18.50
CA LYS A 97 -9.44 -29.46 -19.74
C LYS A 97 -10.53 -30.51 -19.98
N ASN A 98 -11.01 -31.18 -18.92
CA ASN A 98 -11.86 -32.37 -19.05
C ASN A 98 -13.32 -32.13 -18.64
N LYS A 99 -13.65 -31.05 -17.94
CA LYS A 99 -15.03 -30.76 -17.49
C LYS A 99 -15.69 -29.59 -18.22
N LEU A 100 -14.95 -28.88 -19.04
CA LEU A 100 -15.47 -27.78 -19.84
C LEU A 100 -15.57 -28.18 -21.32
N SER A 101 -16.56 -27.60 -22.02
CA SER A 101 -16.55 -27.61 -23.48
C SER A 101 -15.38 -26.78 -24.00
N ALA A 102 -14.98 -26.99 -25.26
CA ALA A 102 -13.89 -26.22 -25.86
C ALA A 102 -14.12 -24.69 -25.85
N SER A 103 -15.38 -24.26 -26.04
CA SER A 103 -15.75 -22.84 -25.99
C SER A 103 -15.68 -22.28 -24.57
N THR A 104 -16.19 -23.03 -23.57
CA THR A 104 -16.12 -22.62 -22.16
C THR A 104 -14.66 -22.62 -21.66
N GLN A 105 -13.85 -23.61 -22.02
CA GLN A 105 -12.42 -23.64 -21.72
C GLN A 105 -11.72 -22.40 -22.28
N THR A 106 -11.96 -22.06 -23.55
CA THR A 106 -11.38 -20.86 -24.18
C THR A 106 -11.79 -19.60 -23.43
N SER A 107 -13.08 -19.46 -23.10
CA SER A 107 -13.60 -18.31 -22.33
C SER A 107 -12.94 -18.18 -20.95
N VAL A 108 -12.82 -19.28 -20.21
CA VAL A 108 -12.16 -19.32 -18.89
C VAL A 108 -10.69 -18.94 -18.99
N MET A 109 -9.97 -19.52 -19.96
CA MET A 109 -8.55 -19.22 -20.15
C MET A 109 -8.34 -17.76 -20.57
N THR A 110 -9.19 -17.20 -21.44
CA THR A 110 -9.18 -15.77 -21.76
C THR A 110 -9.44 -14.93 -20.50
N LYS A 111 -10.43 -15.28 -19.69
CA LYS A 111 -10.76 -14.54 -18.46
C LYS A 111 -9.63 -14.58 -17.42
N LEU A 112 -8.91 -15.68 -17.33
CA LEU A 112 -7.76 -15.80 -16.43
C LEU A 112 -6.53 -15.05 -16.95
N PHE A 113 -6.14 -15.27 -18.20
CA PHE A 113 -4.79 -14.91 -18.67
C PHE A 113 -4.73 -13.71 -19.60
N ASP A 114 -5.79 -13.40 -20.37
CA ASP A 114 -5.75 -12.25 -21.29
C ASP A 114 -5.78 -10.92 -20.48
N PRO A 115 -4.80 -10.02 -20.65
CA PRO A 115 -4.73 -8.77 -19.89
C PRO A 115 -5.81 -7.74 -20.29
N VAL A 116 -6.40 -7.87 -21.48
CA VAL A 116 -7.46 -6.99 -21.99
C VAL A 116 -8.83 -7.55 -21.60
N ASN A 117 -9.08 -8.81 -21.93
CA ASN A 117 -10.41 -9.44 -21.81
C ASN A 117 -10.64 -10.17 -20.48
N GLY A 118 -9.56 -10.40 -19.73
CA GLY A 118 -9.53 -11.07 -18.44
C GLY A 118 -8.82 -10.26 -17.36
N ILE A 119 -8.32 -10.96 -16.33
CA ILE A 119 -7.55 -10.38 -15.23
C ILE A 119 -6.04 -10.40 -15.48
N GLY A 120 -5.54 -11.00 -16.57
CA GLY A 120 -4.14 -10.88 -16.93
C GLY A 120 -3.17 -11.59 -15.98
N VAL A 121 -3.52 -12.78 -15.46
CA VAL A 121 -2.59 -13.60 -14.67
C VAL A 121 -1.25 -13.71 -15.40
N SER A 122 -0.18 -13.35 -14.70
CA SER A 122 1.18 -13.20 -15.25
C SER A 122 2.23 -14.04 -14.51
N TRP A 123 1.82 -14.78 -13.48
CA TRP A 123 2.66 -15.71 -12.73
C TRP A 123 1.94 -17.04 -12.57
N LEU A 124 2.64 -18.14 -12.87
CA LEU A 124 2.14 -19.49 -12.64
C LEU A 124 3.12 -20.26 -11.76
N ARG A 125 2.62 -20.84 -10.67
CA ARG A 125 3.35 -21.85 -9.91
C ARG A 125 2.87 -23.23 -10.32
N GLN A 126 3.79 -24.07 -10.77
CA GLN A 126 3.49 -25.41 -11.25
C GLN A 126 4.10 -26.46 -10.33
N PRO A 127 3.29 -27.36 -9.79
CA PRO A 127 3.81 -28.55 -9.14
C PRO A 127 4.71 -29.37 -10.04
N MET A 128 5.86 -29.80 -9.50
CA MET A 128 6.68 -30.82 -10.12
C MET A 128 6.21 -32.19 -9.64
N GLY A 129 5.34 -32.82 -10.43
CA GLY A 129 4.60 -34.02 -10.02
C GLY A 129 3.37 -33.68 -9.17
N ALA A 130 2.88 -34.67 -8.43
CA ALA A 130 1.69 -34.50 -7.59
C ALA A 130 1.93 -33.55 -6.41
N SER A 131 1.00 -32.61 -6.23
CA SER A 131 0.79 -31.87 -4.98
C SER A 131 -0.28 -32.58 -4.13
N ASP A 132 -0.86 -31.87 -3.16
CA ASP A 132 -2.06 -32.27 -2.42
C ASP A 132 -3.37 -32.06 -3.22
N PHE A 133 -3.27 -31.46 -4.42
CA PHE A 133 -4.31 -31.35 -5.43
C PHE A 133 -3.92 -32.10 -6.71
N ALA A 134 -4.14 -33.43 -6.69
CA ALA A 134 -4.05 -34.30 -7.85
C ALA A 134 -5.27 -35.21 -8.01
N VAL A 135 -5.66 -35.52 -9.26
CA VAL A 135 -6.92 -36.21 -9.58
C VAL A 135 -6.80 -37.73 -9.49
N ASN A 136 -5.65 -38.26 -9.89
CA ASN A 136 -5.42 -39.71 -10.02
C ASN A 136 -4.41 -40.24 -8.99
N GLY A 137 -4.37 -39.62 -7.80
CA GLY A 137 -3.43 -39.96 -6.74
C GLY A 137 -2.03 -39.38 -6.96
N ASN A 138 -1.08 -39.89 -6.18
CA ASN A 138 0.29 -39.41 -6.19
C ASN A 138 1.04 -39.92 -7.42
N TYR A 139 1.84 -39.05 -8.03
CA TYR A 139 2.75 -39.38 -9.10
C TYR A 139 3.97 -38.47 -9.05
N SER A 140 5.11 -38.97 -9.52
CA SER A 140 6.28 -38.17 -9.87
C SER A 140 6.60 -38.34 -11.36
N TYR A 141 7.59 -37.64 -11.87
CA TYR A 141 8.06 -37.87 -13.25
C TYR A 141 8.95 -39.09 -13.37
N ASP A 142 9.27 -39.80 -12.29
CA ASP A 142 10.22 -40.92 -12.31
C ASP A 142 9.81 -42.02 -11.30
N ASP A 143 8.54 -42.40 -11.33
CA ASP A 143 8.00 -43.43 -10.44
C ASP A 143 8.54 -44.82 -10.77
N MET A 144 8.89 -45.56 -9.72
CA MET A 144 9.40 -46.93 -9.78
C MET A 144 8.49 -47.86 -8.96
N PRO A 145 8.38 -49.15 -9.32
CA PRO A 145 7.76 -50.13 -8.45
C PRO A 145 8.40 -50.12 -7.05
N ALA A 146 7.60 -50.36 -6.01
CA ALA A 146 8.08 -50.33 -4.62
C ALA A 146 9.34 -51.19 -4.44
N GLY A 147 10.33 -50.65 -3.71
CA GLY A 147 11.63 -51.28 -3.50
C GLY A 147 12.59 -51.24 -4.69
N GLN A 148 12.19 -50.73 -5.87
CA GLN A 148 13.08 -50.55 -7.01
C GLN A 148 13.64 -49.12 -7.07
N ARG A 149 14.74 -48.95 -7.80
CA ARG A 149 15.45 -47.68 -8.00
C ARG A 149 15.68 -47.53 -9.49
N ASP A 150 15.54 -46.33 -10.04
CA ASP A 150 15.93 -46.11 -11.44
C ASP A 150 17.47 -46.03 -11.57
N ASP A 151 17.96 -46.05 -12.81
CA ASP A 151 19.38 -45.89 -13.08
C ASP A 151 19.86 -44.45 -12.82
N THR A 152 21.19 -44.27 -12.79
CA THR A 152 21.82 -42.98 -12.47
C THR A 152 21.47 -41.86 -13.44
N ASN A 153 20.95 -42.16 -14.64
CA ASN A 153 20.54 -41.19 -15.64
C ASN A 153 19.04 -40.89 -15.65
N LEU A 154 18.24 -41.48 -14.76
CA LEU A 154 16.78 -41.38 -14.74
C LEU A 154 16.17 -41.73 -16.12
N SER A 155 16.38 -42.96 -16.60
CA SER A 155 15.88 -43.41 -17.91
C SER A 155 14.36 -43.59 -17.95
N ARG A 156 13.70 -43.68 -16.79
CA ARG A 156 12.23 -43.74 -16.68
C ARG A 156 11.57 -42.36 -16.61
N PHE A 157 12.38 -41.29 -16.47
CA PHE A 157 11.89 -39.93 -16.38
C PHE A 157 10.95 -39.57 -17.54
N SER A 158 9.74 -39.11 -17.21
CA SER A 158 8.74 -38.66 -18.18
C SER A 158 7.76 -37.66 -17.57
N ILE A 159 7.50 -36.58 -18.31
CA ILE A 159 6.45 -35.59 -18.01
C ILE A 159 5.15 -35.87 -18.76
N ALA A 160 4.93 -37.12 -19.22
CA ALA A 160 3.77 -37.49 -20.04
C ALA A 160 2.42 -37.20 -19.36
N HIS A 161 2.37 -37.27 -18.02
CA HIS A 161 1.18 -36.86 -17.26
C HIS A 161 0.80 -35.40 -17.55
N ASP A 162 1.78 -34.50 -17.48
CA ASP A 162 1.56 -33.07 -17.69
C ASP A 162 1.25 -32.75 -19.15
N GLU A 163 1.78 -33.52 -20.10
CA GLU A 163 1.48 -33.39 -21.53
C GLU A 163 0.00 -33.62 -21.84
N ALA A 164 -0.71 -34.40 -21.03
CA ALA A 164 -2.12 -34.72 -21.27
C ALA A 164 -3.02 -33.47 -21.16
N TYR A 165 -2.75 -32.58 -20.18
CA TYR A 165 -3.60 -31.42 -19.95
C TYR A 165 -2.95 -30.20 -19.28
N ILE A 166 -1.89 -30.34 -18.49
CA ILE A 166 -1.22 -29.20 -17.84
C ILE A 166 -0.47 -28.36 -18.89
N ILE A 167 0.45 -28.99 -19.63
CA ILE A 167 1.29 -28.32 -20.63
C ILE A 167 0.46 -27.64 -21.73
N PRO A 168 -0.58 -28.29 -22.31
CA PRO A 168 -1.48 -27.61 -23.25
C PRO A 168 -2.10 -26.33 -22.70
N LEU A 169 -2.53 -26.33 -21.43
CA LEU A 169 -3.13 -25.15 -20.79
C LEU A 169 -2.09 -24.08 -20.45
N VAL A 170 -0.89 -24.45 -19.99
CA VAL A 170 0.21 -23.49 -19.77
C VAL A 170 0.61 -22.82 -21.09
N LYS A 171 0.68 -23.57 -22.20
CA LYS A 171 0.94 -23.00 -23.53
C LYS A 171 -0.19 -22.07 -23.98
N GLN A 172 -1.44 -22.42 -23.70
CA GLN A 172 -2.57 -21.53 -23.98
C GLN A 172 -2.47 -20.24 -23.14
N ALA A 173 -2.10 -20.33 -21.86
CA ALA A 173 -1.87 -19.17 -20.99
C ALA A 173 -0.76 -18.27 -21.55
N ILE A 174 0.39 -18.83 -21.94
CA ILE A 174 1.50 -18.08 -22.56
C ILE A 174 1.06 -17.43 -23.88
N SER A 175 0.24 -18.10 -24.69
CA SER A 175 -0.30 -17.52 -25.92
C SER A 175 -1.22 -16.32 -25.67
N LEU A 176 -1.96 -16.31 -24.56
CA LEU A 176 -2.85 -15.21 -24.17
C LEU A 176 -2.08 -14.09 -23.47
N ASN A 177 -1.02 -14.42 -22.74
CA ASN A 177 -0.14 -13.50 -22.05
C ASN A 177 1.33 -13.93 -22.19
N PRO A 178 2.03 -13.45 -23.24
CA PRO A 178 3.42 -13.83 -23.51
C PRO A 178 4.43 -13.45 -22.43
N ASN A 179 4.04 -12.56 -21.50
CA ASN A 179 4.90 -12.12 -20.40
C ASN A 179 4.77 -12.99 -19.13
N ILE A 180 3.97 -14.07 -19.17
CA ILE A 180 3.86 -15.01 -18.05
C ILE A 180 5.22 -15.57 -17.68
N LYS A 181 5.48 -15.64 -16.38
CA LYS A 181 6.59 -16.41 -15.80
C LYS A 181 6.05 -17.65 -15.11
N VAL A 182 6.78 -18.76 -15.28
CA VAL A 182 6.45 -20.04 -14.67
C VAL A 182 7.51 -20.39 -13.64
N MET A 183 7.10 -20.68 -12.41
CA MET A 183 7.95 -21.30 -11.40
C MET A 183 7.55 -22.76 -11.16
N ILE A 184 8.49 -23.57 -10.69
CA ILE A 184 8.25 -24.98 -10.35
C ILE A 184 8.65 -25.30 -8.91
N SER A 185 7.93 -26.19 -8.24
CA SER A 185 8.27 -26.68 -6.90
C SER A 185 7.81 -28.13 -6.74
N PRO A 186 8.63 -29.06 -6.21
CA PRO A 186 8.16 -30.39 -5.87
C PRO A 186 7.54 -30.41 -4.47
N TRP A 187 6.43 -31.12 -4.33
CA TRP A 187 5.90 -31.50 -3.00
C TRP A 187 6.66 -32.68 -2.43
N SER A 188 7.21 -33.52 -3.31
CA SER A 188 8.03 -34.66 -2.95
C SER A 188 8.91 -35.05 -4.13
N PRO A 189 10.14 -35.54 -3.91
CA PRO A 189 10.85 -36.32 -4.92
C PRO A 189 10.12 -37.66 -5.19
N PRO A 190 10.50 -38.41 -6.23
CA PRO A 190 10.08 -39.80 -6.40
C PRO A 190 10.26 -40.63 -5.12
N ALA A 191 9.31 -41.52 -4.83
CA ALA A 191 9.26 -42.28 -3.57
C ALA A 191 10.58 -42.98 -3.24
N TRP A 192 11.23 -43.55 -4.27
CA TRP A 192 12.46 -44.32 -4.15
C TRP A 192 13.69 -43.49 -3.75
N MET A 193 13.65 -42.17 -3.91
CA MET A 193 14.69 -41.23 -3.46
C MET A 193 14.62 -40.91 -1.97
N LYS A 194 13.57 -41.36 -1.27
CA LYS A 194 13.33 -41.04 0.15
C LYS A 194 13.65 -42.21 1.06
N ALA A 195 13.99 -41.89 2.30
CA ALA A 195 14.35 -42.88 3.31
C ALA A 195 13.22 -43.87 3.64
N ASN A 196 11.96 -43.48 3.41
CA ASN A 196 10.76 -44.28 3.68
C ASN A 196 10.12 -44.92 2.44
N ASP A 197 10.76 -44.83 1.27
CA ASP A 197 10.22 -45.37 0.00
C ASP A 197 8.80 -44.89 -0.33
N SER A 198 8.44 -43.66 0.08
CA SER A 198 7.09 -43.10 -0.07
C SER A 198 7.12 -41.61 -0.40
N MET A 199 6.22 -41.16 -1.29
CA MET A 199 6.04 -39.74 -1.55
C MET A 199 5.44 -38.97 -0.35
N ASN A 200 4.75 -39.65 0.57
CA ASN A 200 4.10 -39.03 1.71
C ASN A 200 5.03 -39.00 2.93
N GLY A 201 5.45 -37.79 3.36
CA GLY A 201 6.29 -37.57 4.54
C GLY A 201 7.70 -38.18 4.45
N GLY A 202 8.52 -38.07 5.49
CA GLY A 202 9.89 -38.59 5.47
C GLY A 202 10.89 -37.60 4.84
N THR A 203 12.12 -38.06 4.59
CA THR A 203 13.27 -37.22 4.24
C THR A 203 13.96 -37.71 2.96
N LEU A 204 14.63 -36.77 2.28
CA LEU A 204 15.48 -37.09 1.12
C LEU A 204 16.66 -37.94 1.55
N SER A 205 16.91 -39.06 0.87
CA SER A 205 18.13 -39.83 1.09
C SER A 205 19.33 -39.06 0.55
N THR A 206 20.40 -38.93 1.33
CA THR A 206 21.64 -38.26 0.89
C THR A 206 22.25 -38.92 -0.34
N SER A 207 22.08 -40.24 -0.47
CA SER A 207 22.49 -41.01 -1.65
C SER A 207 21.75 -40.65 -2.94
N ALA A 208 20.60 -39.96 -2.84
CA ALA A 208 19.78 -39.56 -3.97
C ALA A 208 20.00 -38.10 -4.39
N TYR A 209 20.90 -37.34 -3.74
CA TYR A 209 21.07 -35.91 -4.02
C TYR A 209 21.47 -35.64 -5.49
N SER A 210 22.39 -36.41 -6.06
CA SER A 210 22.77 -36.25 -7.47
C SER A 210 21.60 -36.50 -8.43
N GLN A 211 20.81 -37.54 -8.16
CA GLN A 211 19.66 -37.93 -8.97
C GLN A 211 18.53 -36.91 -8.82
N PHE A 212 18.31 -36.37 -7.62
CA PHE A 212 17.28 -35.35 -7.42
C PHE A 212 17.66 -34.03 -8.11
N ALA A 213 18.94 -33.62 -8.10
CA ALA A 213 19.40 -32.49 -8.90
C ALA A 213 19.23 -32.73 -10.41
N LEU A 214 19.50 -33.95 -10.88
CA LEU A 214 19.24 -34.36 -12.27
C LEU A 214 17.74 -34.35 -12.61
N TYR A 215 16.87 -34.74 -11.68
CA TYR A 215 15.41 -34.69 -11.83
C TYR A 215 14.93 -33.26 -12.10
N PHE A 216 15.39 -32.27 -11.32
CA PHE A 216 15.12 -30.85 -11.59
C PHE A 216 15.57 -30.43 -12.99
N ALA A 217 16.82 -30.74 -13.35
CA ALA A 217 17.36 -30.34 -14.64
C ALA A 217 16.58 -30.95 -15.81
N LYS A 218 16.20 -32.22 -15.73
CA LYS A 218 15.37 -32.88 -16.73
C LYS A 218 13.96 -32.29 -16.81
N THR A 219 13.35 -31.93 -15.69
CA THR A 219 12.04 -31.23 -15.70
C THR A 219 12.13 -29.89 -16.41
N ILE A 220 13.15 -29.08 -16.10
CA ILE A 220 13.36 -27.78 -16.75
C ILE A 220 13.56 -27.98 -18.26
N GLU A 221 14.48 -28.85 -18.66
CA GLU A 221 14.77 -29.14 -20.07
C GLU A 221 13.51 -29.63 -20.81
N ALA A 222 12.70 -30.50 -20.18
CA ALA A 222 11.51 -31.05 -20.80
C ALA A 222 10.39 -30.01 -20.98
N TYR A 223 10.22 -29.09 -20.03
CA TYR A 223 9.28 -27.97 -20.14
C TYR A 223 9.76 -26.94 -21.17
N GLU A 224 11.04 -26.58 -21.15
CA GLU A 224 11.64 -25.64 -22.10
C GLU A 224 11.57 -26.17 -23.54
N ALA A 225 11.80 -27.46 -23.74
CA ALA A 225 11.64 -28.13 -25.05
C ALA A 225 10.20 -28.05 -25.60
N ARG A 226 9.20 -27.79 -24.74
CA ARG A 226 7.79 -27.62 -25.12
C ARG A 226 7.37 -26.16 -25.27
N GLY A 227 8.33 -25.24 -25.13
CA GLY A 227 8.15 -23.80 -25.23
C GLY A 227 7.69 -23.15 -23.93
N ILE A 228 7.97 -23.76 -22.78
CA ILE A 228 7.64 -23.22 -21.45
C ILE A 228 8.94 -22.92 -20.70
N PRO A 229 9.43 -21.66 -20.73
CA PRO A 229 10.59 -21.25 -19.94
C PRO A 229 10.32 -21.35 -18.44
N ILE A 230 11.21 -22.02 -17.70
CA ILE A 230 11.13 -22.07 -16.24
C ILE A 230 11.94 -20.92 -15.65
N TYR A 231 11.23 -19.92 -15.13
CA TYR A 231 11.82 -18.71 -14.58
C TYR A 231 12.49 -18.95 -13.21
N ALA A 232 11.82 -19.68 -12.34
CA ALA A 232 12.30 -19.94 -10.97
C ALA A 232 11.90 -21.34 -10.48
N LEU A 233 12.58 -21.81 -9.44
CA LEU A 233 12.23 -23.00 -8.69
C LEU A 233 12.46 -22.81 -7.19
N THR A 234 11.81 -23.65 -6.40
CA THR A 234 12.18 -23.92 -5.00
C THR A 234 12.54 -25.39 -4.85
N VAL A 235 13.39 -25.72 -3.87
CA VAL A 235 13.91 -27.09 -3.70
C VAL A 235 12.85 -28.07 -3.20
N GLN A 236 11.90 -27.58 -2.42
CA GLN A 236 10.88 -28.36 -1.75
C GLN A 236 9.75 -27.39 -1.35
N ASN A 237 8.51 -27.74 -1.64
CA ASN A 237 7.35 -27.07 -1.05
C ASN A 237 7.30 -27.34 0.45
N GLU A 238 7.19 -26.29 1.26
CA GLU A 238 7.00 -26.38 2.71
C GLU A 238 7.96 -27.34 3.43
N PRO A 239 9.29 -27.14 3.33
CA PRO A 239 10.30 -28.11 3.82
C PRO A 239 10.26 -28.41 5.32
N LEU A 240 9.49 -27.65 6.11
CA LEU A 240 9.30 -27.88 7.55
C LEU A 240 7.96 -28.57 7.87
N HIS A 241 7.16 -28.90 6.86
CA HIS A 241 5.89 -29.63 6.97
C HIS A 241 6.02 -31.05 6.42
N GLN A 242 5.34 -32.01 7.06
CA GLN A 242 5.24 -33.37 6.56
C GLN A 242 3.96 -34.05 7.04
N THR A 243 3.43 -34.95 6.21
CA THR A 243 2.24 -35.76 6.53
C THR A 243 2.29 -37.11 5.80
N SER A 244 1.62 -38.11 6.33
CA SER A 244 1.43 -39.40 5.67
C SER A 244 0.28 -39.40 4.65
N GLY A 245 -0.50 -38.31 4.56
CA GLY A 245 -1.71 -38.24 3.73
C GLY A 245 -1.48 -37.98 2.25
N TYR A 246 -0.51 -37.11 1.92
CA TYR A 246 -0.24 -36.65 0.55
C TYR A 246 1.25 -36.30 0.39
N PRO A 247 1.73 -36.02 -0.84
CA PRO A 247 3.15 -35.78 -1.10
C PRO A 247 3.69 -34.64 -0.25
N THR A 248 4.71 -34.94 0.56
CA THR A 248 5.46 -33.98 1.38
C THR A 248 6.85 -34.53 1.69
N MET A 249 7.80 -33.66 2.03
CA MET A 249 9.12 -34.07 2.49
C MET A 249 9.70 -33.05 3.46
N SER A 250 10.19 -33.53 4.60
CA SER A 250 11.00 -32.70 5.49
C SER A 250 12.40 -32.52 4.91
N LEU A 251 12.84 -31.28 4.84
CA LEU A 251 14.17 -30.90 4.39
C LEU A 251 14.71 -29.76 5.29
N PRO A 252 15.47 -30.07 6.36
CA PRO A 252 16.07 -29.05 7.20
C PRO A 252 16.96 -28.06 6.42
N ALA A 253 17.09 -26.83 6.92
CA ALA A 253 17.83 -25.77 6.21
C ALA A 253 19.30 -26.14 5.91
N THR A 254 19.96 -26.89 6.78
CA THR A 254 21.32 -27.40 6.57
C THR A 254 21.39 -28.38 5.40
N ASP A 255 20.40 -29.25 5.28
CA ASP A 255 20.33 -30.26 4.23
C ASP A 255 19.97 -29.63 2.89
N ALA A 256 19.04 -28.66 2.89
CA ALA A 256 18.75 -27.83 1.73
C ALA A 256 19.99 -27.06 1.26
N SER A 257 20.74 -26.44 2.19
CA SER A 257 21.99 -25.75 1.88
C SER A 257 23.01 -26.69 1.22
N ASN A 258 23.22 -27.89 1.80
CA ASN A 258 24.12 -28.90 1.25
C ASN A 258 23.67 -29.41 -0.13
N PHE A 259 22.37 -29.66 -0.30
CA PHE A 259 21.82 -30.07 -1.58
C PHE A 259 22.03 -28.99 -2.66
N ILE A 260 21.76 -27.72 -2.33
CA ILE A 260 21.93 -26.59 -3.25
C ILE A 260 23.39 -26.45 -3.68
N LYS A 261 24.32 -26.32 -2.73
CA LYS A 261 25.72 -25.97 -3.06
C LYS A 261 26.51 -27.13 -3.67
N PHE A 262 26.20 -28.38 -3.32
CA PHE A 262 26.95 -29.54 -3.82
C PHE A 262 26.29 -30.26 -5.00
N ASN A 263 24.99 -30.07 -5.25
CA ASN A 263 24.27 -30.83 -6.27
C ASN A 263 23.47 -29.92 -7.20
N LEU A 264 22.42 -29.27 -6.71
CA LEU A 264 21.47 -28.55 -7.59
C LEU A 264 22.14 -27.39 -8.34
N GLY A 265 22.79 -26.47 -7.61
CA GLY A 265 23.46 -25.31 -8.20
C GLY A 265 24.49 -25.70 -9.27
N PRO A 266 25.46 -26.58 -8.98
CA PRO A 266 26.41 -27.09 -9.96
C PRO A 266 25.76 -27.81 -11.15
N THR A 267 24.70 -28.59 -10.92
CA THR A 267 23.99 -29.32 -12.00
C THR A 267 23.33 -28.37 -12.98
N LEU A 268 22.59 -27.36 -12.49
CA LEU A 268 21.94 -26.36 -13.35
C LEU A 268 23.00 -25.53 -14.10
N ALA A 269 24.05 -25.08 -13.41
CA ALA A 269 25.12 -24.30 -14.01
C ALA A 269 25.88 -25.10 -15.09
N GLY A 270 26.23 -26.36 -14.82
CA GLY A 270 26.93 -27.25 -15.76
C GLY A 270 26.11 -27.58 -17.01
N ARG A 271 24.79 -27.51 -16.91
CA ARG A 271 23.85 -27.67 -18.03
C ARG A 271 23.46 -26.36 -18.71
N GLY A 272 23.95 -25.23 -18.22
CA GLY A 272 23.65 -23.90 -18.77
C GLY A 272 22.24 -23.38 -18.46
N LEU A 273 21.49 -24.06 -17.58
CA LEU A 273 20.12 -23.68 -17.22
C LEU A 273 20.12 -22.36 -16.42
N LYS A 274 19.20 -21.47 -16.75
CA LYS A 274 19.13 -20.10 -16.20
C LYS A 274 18.06 -19.91 -15.13
N THR A 275 17.32 -20.97 -14.82
CA THR A 275 16.27 -20.97 -13.80
C THR A 275 16.83 -20.50 -12.45
N LYS A 276 16.14 -19.54 -11.83
CA LYS A 276 16.49 -19.01 -10.52
C LYS A 276 16.18 -20.03 -9.41
N ILE A 277 17.04 -20.14 -8.41
CA ILE A 277 16.74 -20.90 -7.19
C ILE A 277 16.26 -19.93 -6.11
N LEU A 278 15.06 -20.17 -5.59
CA LEU A 278 14.49 -19.45 -4.45
C LEU A 278 14.62 -20.32 -3.20
N GLY A 279 15.11 -19.73 -2.12
CA GLY A 279 15.27 -20.42 -0.84
C GLY A 279 13.95 -20.50 -0.07
N TYR A 280 13.81 -21.56 0.73
CA TYR A 280 12.72 -21.79 1.70
C TYR A 280 11.37 -22.29 1.15
N ASP A 281 10.46 -21.44 0.68
CA ASP A 281 9.11 -21.80 0.20
C ASP A 281 8.14 -22.28 1.30
N HIS A 282 8.05 -21.51 2.39
CA HIS A 282 7.18 -21.83 3.54
C HIS A 282 6.89 -20.58 4.40
N ASN A 283 6.34 -20.76 5.60
CA ASN A 283 5.67 -19.72 6.39
C ASN A 283 6.60 -18.66 6.99
N TRP A 284 6.06 -17.46 7.21
CA TRP A 284 6.77 -16.32 7.80
C TRP A 284 7.26 -16.53 9.25
N ASP A 285 6.84 -17.59 9.94
CA ASP A 285 7.19 -17.86 11.34
C ASP A 285 8.56 -18.51 11.56
N GLN A 286 9.24 -18.98 10.51
CA GLN A 286 10.57 -19.62 10.61
C GLN A 286 11.65 -18.92 9.76
N PRO A 287 11.93 -17.61 9.97
CA PRO A 287 12.93 -16.88 9.18
C PRO A 287 14.36 -17.41 9.34
N GLY A 288 14.64 -18.15 10.43
CA GLY A 288 15.91 -18.81 10.66
C GLY A 288 16.32 -19.78 9.53
N TYR A 289 15.35 -20.34 8.78
CA TYR A 289 15.64 -21.17 7.63
C TYR A 289 16.36 -20.38 6.53
N VAL A 290 15.80 -19.24 6.14
CA VAL A 290 16.38 -18.35 5.12
C VAL A 290 17.72 -17.80 5.58
N GLN A 291 17.82 -17.38 6.85
CA GLN A 291 19.08 -16.91 7.43
C GLN A 291 20.17 -17.98 7.40
N THR A 292 19.82 -19.25 7.68
CA THR A 292 20.75 -20.38 7.58
C THR A 292 21.26 -20.56 6.15
N LEU A 293 20.36 -20.55 5.16
CA LEU A 293 20.74 -20.64 3.75
C LEU A 293 21.66 -19.49 3.34
N TYR A 294 21.38 -18.27 3.81
CA TYR A 294 22.13 -17.09 3.42
C TYR A 294 23.47 -16.92 4.16
N SER A 295 23.64 -17.54 5.32
CA SER A 295 24.90 -17.52 6.05
C SER A 295 26.03 -18.34 5.38
N ASP A 296 25.68 -19.31 4.52
CA ASP A 296 26.65 -20.09 3.74
C ASP A 296 26.93 -19.41 2.40
N ALA A 297 28.15 -18.90 2.20
CA ALA A 297 28.51 -18.16 1.00
C ALA A 297 28.36 -18.95 -0.31
N SER A 298 28.55 -20.28 -0.29
CA SER A 298 28.41 -21.12 -1.49
C SER A 298 26.94 -21.28 -1.86
N THR A 299 26.08 -21.51 -0.88
CA THR A 299 24.63 -21.55 -1.07
C THR A 299 24.08 -20.18 -1.47
N TYR A 300 24.53 -19.12 -0.81
CA TYR A 300 24.14 -17.72 -1.11
C TYR A 300 24.37 -17.34 -2.57
N GLY A 301 25.47 -17.81 -3.17
CA GLY A 301 25.82 -17.54 -4.57
C GLY A 301 24.84 -18.13 -5.60
N TYR A 302 24.10 -19.18 -5.23
CA TYR A 302 23.11 -19.83 -6.11
C TYR A 302 21.68 -19.30 -5.93
N LEU A 303 21.40 -18.62 -4.81
CA LEU A 303 20.05 -18.15 -4.48
C LEU A 303 19.76 -16.78 -5.10
N ALA A 304 18.66 -16.67 -5.83
CA ALA A 304 18.18 -15.39 -6.34
C ALA A 304 17.38 -14.60 -5.29
N GLY A 305 16.78 -15.31 -4.32
CA GLY A 305 15.88 -14.72 -3.34
C GLY A 305 15.27 -15.76 -2.41
N SER A 306 14.31 -15.31 -1.60
CA SER A 306 13.54 -16.13 -0.66
C SER A 306 12.08 -16.25 -1.09
N ALA A 307 11.47 -17.41 -0.87
CA ALA A 307 10.08 -17.73 -1.15
C ALA A 307 9.28 -17.93 0.16
N TRP A 308 8.06 -17.38 0.22
CA TRP A 308 7.26 -17.32 1.45
C TRP A 308 5.78 -17.65 1.24
N HIS A 309 5.19 -18.26 2.27
CA HIS A 309 3.76 -18.54 2.45
C HIS A 309 3.21 -17.79 3.68
N PHE A 310 1.88 -17.70 3.81
CA PHE A 310 1.20 -16.95 4.89
C PHE A 310 0.40 -17.78 5.92
N TYR A 311 0.65 -19.10 6.03
CA TYR A 311 -0.12 -19.96 6.94
C TYR A 311 0.31 -19.84 8.41
N GLY A 312 1.44 -19.18 8.66
CA GLY A 312 1.96 -18.87 9.99
C GLY A 312 2.91 -17.67 9.95
N GLY A 313 2.99 -16.94 11.07
CA GLY A 313 3.87 -15.79 11.24
C GLY A 313 3.26 -14.47 10.76
N ASP A 314 4.11 -13.49 10.49
CA ASP A 314 3.70 -12.12 10.13
C ASP A 314 4.45 -11.61 8.89
N VAL A 315 3.73 -10.91 8.02
CA VAL A 315 4.20 -10.40 6.72
C VAL A 315 5.44 -9.51 6.84
N SER A 316 5.65 -8.82 7.98
CA SER A 316 6.83 -7.99 8.23
C SER A 316 8.15 -8.77 8.16
N THR A 317 8.10 -10.10 8.32
CA THR A 317 9.27 -10.98 8.20
C THR A 317 9.93 -10.85 6.84
N MET A 318 9.15 -10.68 5.77
CA MET A 318 9.68 -10.46 4.43
C MET A 318 10.48 -9.16 4.34
N ASN A 319 9.98 -8.09 4.97
CA ASN A 319 10.68 -6.82 5.05
C ASN A 319 11.94 -6.91 5.92
N ASP A 320 11.90 -7.63 7.04
CA ASP A 320 13.07 -7.85 7.90
C ASP A 320 14.17 -8.65 7.19
N ILE A 321 13.81 -9.64 6.36
CA ILE A 321 14.75 -10.40 5.54
C ILE A 321 15.33 -9.53 4.43
N HIS A 322 14.50 -8.75 3.73
CA HIS A 322 15.00 -7.79 2.74
C HIS A 322 16.00 -6.80 3.36
N ASN A 323 15.68 -6.23 4.53
CA ASN A 323 16.57 -5.29 5.21
C ASN A 323 17.91 -5.92 5.64
N GLN A 324 17.92 -7.21 5.95
CA GLN A 324 19.15 -7.95 6.27
C GLN A 324 19.96 -8.33 5.02
N TYR A 325 19.29 -8.61 3.90
CA TYR A 325 19.87 -9.11 2.65
C TYR A 325 19.31 -8.36 1.43
N PRO A 326 19.63 -7.06 1.27
CA PRO A 326 18.95 -6.19 0.30
C PRO A 326 19.25 -6.50 -1.17
N ASP A 327 20.31 -7.27 -1.45
CA ASP A 327 20.64 -7.77 -2.79
C ASP A 327 19.87 -9.04 -3.17
N LYS A 328 19.08 -9.61 -2.26
CA LYS A 328 18.21 -10.76 -2.51
C LYS A 328 16.76 -10.34 -2.70
N ASP A 329 16.15 -10.92 -3.73
CA ASP A 329 14.75 -10.71 -4.05
C ASP A 329 13.83 -11.45 -3.04
N VAL A 330 12.60 -10.96 -2.86
CA VAL A 330 11.57 -11.58 -2.03
C VAL A 330 10.39 -12.01 -2.92
N TYR A 331 9.93 -13.24 -2.74
CA TYR A 331 8.84 -13.85 -3.49
C TYR A 331 7.76 -14.38 -2.55
N PHE A 332 6.50 -14.11 -2.86
CA PHE A 332 5.36 -14.78 -2.24
C PHE A 332 4.84 -15.84 -3.21
N THR A 333 4.89 -17.09 -2.78
CA THR A 333 4.80 -18.26 -3.67
C THR A 333 3.60 -19.14 -3.37
N GLU A 334 2.96 -19.00 -2.21
CA GLU A 334 1.70 -19.69 -1.95
C GLU A 334 0.87 -19.00 -0.87
N GLY A 335 -0.42 -18.82 -1.17
CA GLY A 335 -1.45 -18.56 -0.18
C GLY A 335 -2.74 -19.28 -0.53
N SER A 336 -3.31 -20.02 0.42
CA SER A 336 -4.67 -20.55 0.32
C SER A 336 -5.63 -19.78 1.19
N SER A 337 -6.80 -19.57 0.61
CA SER A 337 -7.98 -19.02 1.27
C SER A 337 -9.06 -20.10 1.34
N GLY A 338 -10.04 -20.00 2.23
CA GLY A 338 -11.02 -21.09 2.40
C GLY A 338 -12.15 -20.80 3.38
N THR A 339 -12.93 -21.84 3.71
CA THR A 339 -14.14 -21.69 4.56
C THR A 339 -13.87 -21.26 5.99
N TRP A 340 -12.61 -21.33 6.45
CA TRP A 340 -12.20 -20.84 7.76
C TRP A 340 -12.12 -19.32 7.82
N ILE A 341 -12.17 -18.62 6.68
CA ILE A 341 -12.15 -17.16 6.59
C ILE A 341 -13.59 -16.66 6.44
N SER A 342 -14.06 -15.90 7.42
CA SER A 342 -15.42 -15.35 7.43
C SER A 342 -15.64 -14.28 6.36
N ASP A 343 -14.64 -13.42 6.15
CA ASP A 343 -14.64 -12.39 5.10
C ASP A 343 -13.50 -12.62 4.11
N LEU A 344 -13.76 -13.51 3.16
CA LEU A 344 -12.77 -13.88 2.16
C LEU A 344 -12.30 -12.71 1.30
N PHE A 345 -13.21 -11.77 1.00
CA PHE A 345 -12.90 -10.63 0.16
C PHE A 345 -11.93 -9.66 0.85
N ASP A 346 -12.22 -9.32 2.11
CA ASP A 346 -11.33 -8.48 2.94
C ASP A 346 -9.95 -9.12 3.13
N ALA A 347 -9.91 -10.41 3.48
CA ALA A 347 -8.66 -11.11 3.74
C ALA A 347 -7.75 -11.17 2.51
N ASN A 348 -8.28 -11.51 1.33
CA ASN A 348 -7.48 -11.58 0.10
C ASN A 348 -6.87 -10.22 -0.23
N ILE A 349 -7.69 -9.15 -0.24
CA ILE A 349 -7.24 -7.81 -0.62
C ILE A 349 -6.19 -7.27 0.34
N THR A 350 -6.43 -7.41 1.64
CA THR A 350 -5.49 -6.91 2.67
C THR A 350 -4.18 -7.69 2.66
N ASN A 351 -4.22 -9.00 2.43
CA ASN A 351 -3.03 -9.83 2.24
C ASN A 351 -2.25 -9.41 0.99
N GLU A 352 -2.89 -9.34 -0.17
CA GLU A 352 -2.25 -8.91 -1.43
C GLU A 352 -1.54 -7.56 -1.28
N ILE A 353 -2.24 -6.54 -0.75
CA ILE A 353 -1.65 -5.22 -0.53
C ILE A 353 -0.46 -5.29 0.43
N SER A 354 -0.60 -5.98 1.56
CA SER A 354 0.47 -6.07 2.57
C SER A 354 1.70 -6.81 2.06
N ILE A 355 1.52 -7.88 1.27
CA ILE A 355 2.60 -8.67 0.68
C ILE A 355 3.45 -7.79 -0.26
N PHE A 356 2.83 -7.00 -1.13
CA PHE A 356 3.56 -6.09 -2.01
C PHE A 356 4.21 -4.91 -1.27
N ARG A 357 3.62 -4.45 -0.16
CA ARG A 357 4.24 -3.45 0.71
C ARG A 357 5.43 -4.00 1.50
N ASN A 358 5.62 -5.32 1.54
CA ASN A 358 6.75 -6.00 2.19
C ASN A 358 7.65 -6.71 1.15
N TRP A 359 8.01 -5.99 0.08
CA TRP A 359 9.05 -6.34 -0.91
C TRP A 359 8.78 -7.55 -1.82
N ALA A 360 7.65 -8.24 -1.68
CA ALA A 360 7.34 -9.36 -2.56
C ALA A 360 7.24 -8.89 -4.03
N LYS A 361 7.88 -9.64 -4.93
CA LYS A 361 7.84 -9.42 -6.39
C LYS A 361 6.70 -10.19 -7.05
N THR A 362 6.12 -11.14 -6.33
CA THR A 362 5.04 -12.00 -6.79
C THR A 362 3.94 -12.07 -5.76
N TYR A 363 2.75 -12.45 -6.22
CA TYR A 363 1.68 -12.98 -5.37
C TYR A 363 1.14 -14.23 -6.06
N THR A 364 0.90 -15.28 -5.29
CA THR A 364 0.48 -16.58 -5.79
C THR A 364 -0.62 -17.14 -4.88
N ASP A 365 -1.87 -17.09 -5.34
CA ASP A 365 -2.91 -17.91 -4.73
C ASP A 365 -2.69 -19.38 -5.06
N TRP A 366 -3.22 -20.28 -4.23
CA TRP A 366 -2.95 -21.70 -4.42
C TRP A 366 -3.64 -22.26 -5.68
N ASN A 367 -4.93 -22.57 -5.66
CA ASN A 367 -5.59 -23.19 -6.81
C ASN A 367 -6.21 -22.15 -7.77
N ILE A 368 -5.93 -22.28 -9.08
CA ILE A 368 -6.67 -21.53 -10.12
C ILE A 368 -8.13 -21.98 -10.17
N ALA A 369 -8.39 -23.30 -10.18
CA ALA A 369 -9.73 -23.83 -10.30
C ALA A 369 -9.96 -25.02 -9.36
N LEU A 370 -11.11 -25.02 -8.70
CA LEU A 370 -11.62 -26.16 -7.92
C LEU A 370 -13.08 -26.40 -8.28
N ASP A 371 -13.60 -27.57 -7.93
CA ASP A 371 -15.01 -27.88 -8.14
C ASP A 371 -15.90 -27.34 -7.00
N THR A 372 -17.22 -27.59 -7.10
CA THR A 372 -18.19 -27.20 -6.06
C THR A 372 -17.97 -27.90 -4.72
N ASN A 373 -17.17 -28.97 -4.68
CA ASN A 373 -16.77 -29.72 -3.49
C ASN A 373 -15.32 -29.40 -3.07
N ARG A 374 -14.70 -28.35 -3.65
CA ARG A 374 -13.34 -27.87 -3.33
C ARG A 374 -12.23 -28.87 -3.66
N GLY A 375 -12.47 -29.75 -4.63
CA GLY A 375 -11.50 -30.72 -5.12
C GLY A 375 -11.38 -30.72 -6.64
N PRO A 376 -10.93 -31.83 -7.24
CA PRO A 376 -10.47 -33.07 -6.59
C PRO A 376 -9.18 -32.87 -5.77
N THR A 377 -8.96 -33.71 -4.76
CA THR A 377 -7.72 -33.74 -3.94
C THR A 377 -7.30 -35.18 -3.69
N ASN A 378 -6.00 -35.42 -3.44
CA ASN A 378 -5.42 -36.71 -3.08
C ASN A 378 -5.06 -36.77 -1.59
N GLY A 379 -5.94 -36.21 -0.74
CA GLY A 379 -5.72 -36.09 0.71
C GLY A 379 -5.39 -34.66 1.15
N GLY A 380 -5.33 -33.72 0.21
CA GLY A 380 -5.12 -32.30 0.47
C GLY A 380 -6.35 -31.55 1.01
N CYS A 381 -6.25 -30.23 0.96
CA CYS A 381 -7.23 -29.32 1.56
C CYS A 381 -8.65 -29.44 0.97
N THR A 382 -9.64 -29.78 1.80
CA THR A 382 -11.05 -29.89 1.39
C THR A 382 -11.90 -28.65 1.68
N THR A 383 -11.29 -27.63 2.28
CA THR A 383 -11.93 -26.37 2.66
C THR A 383 -11.39 -25.17 1.90
N CYS A 384 -10.44 -25.39 0.99
CA CYS A 384 -9.78 -24.36 0.20
C CYS A 384 -10.72 -23.76 -0.87
N SER A 385 -10.40 -22.54 -1.25
CA SER A 385 -11.05 -21.77 -2.31
C SER A 385 -10.08 -21.60 -3.49
N ALA A 386 -10.63 -21.31 -4.65
CA ALA A 386 -9.88 -21.05 -5.88
C ALA A 386 -10.34 -19.74 -6.52
N LEU A 387 -9.69 -19.33 -7.62
CA LEU A 387 -10.15 -18.20 -8.43
C LEU A 387 -11.46 -18.54 -9.17
N VAL A 388 -11.58 -19.78 -9.61
CA VAL A 388 -12.70 -20.26 -10.42
C VAL A 388 -13.29 -21.52 -9.80
N THR A 389 -14.62 -21.58 -9.73
CA THR A 389 -15.35 -22.79 -9.36
C THR A 389 -15.96 -23.43 -10.60
N ILE A 390 -15.71 -24.72 -10.81
CA ILE A 390 -16.23 -25.50 -11.96
C ILE A 390 -17.19 -26.58 -11.48
N ASN A 391 -18.43 -26.54 -11.93
CA ASN A 391 -19.38 -27.62 -11.67
C ASN A 391 -19.13 -28.78 -12.63
N GLN A 392 -18.64 -29.91 -12.11
CA GLN A 392 -18.30 -31.07 -12.94
C GLN A 392 -19.50 -31.70 -13.67
N ALA A 393 -20.71 -31.56 -13.14
CA ALA A 393 -21.89 -32.24 -13.67
C ALA A 393 -22.41 -31.57 -14.96
N ASN A 394 -22.23 -30.26 -15.09
CA ASN A 394 -22.79 -29.49 -16.21
C ASN A 394 -21.80 -28.51 -16.88
N GLY A 395 -20.56 -28.43 -16.40
CA GLY A 395 -19.53 -27.54 -16.94
C GLY A 395 -19.78 -26.05 -16.68
N SER A 396 -20.70 -25.69 -15.77
CA SER A 396 -20.91 -24.29 -15.39
C SER A 396 -19.75 -23.75 -14.55
N VAL A 397 -19.47 -22.46 -14.72
CA VAL A 397 -18.30 -21.78 -14.16
C VAL A 397 -18.74 -20.55 -13.38
N SER A 398 -18.19 -20.35 -12.20
CA SER A 398 -18.29 -19.09 -11.45
C SER A 398 -16.92 -18.55 -11.05
N TYR A 399 -16.82 -17.22 -10.98
CA TYR A 399 -15.61 -16.51 -10.57
C TYR A 399 -15.77 -16.05 -9.13
N THR A 400 -14.80 -16.37 -8.28
CA THR A 400 -14.89 -16.14 -6.84
C THR A 400 -14.51 -14.70 -6.47
N PRO A 401 -14.81 -14.24 -5.24
CA PRO A 401 -14.30 -12.96 -4.74
C PRO A 401 -12.76 -12.85 -4.87
N THR A 402 -12.04 -13.96 -4.74
CA THR A 402 -10.58 -14.04 -4.94
C THR A 402 -10.17 -13.65 -6.36
N TYR A 403 -10.88 -14.11 -7.39
CA TYR A 403 -10.61 -13.72 -8.78
C TYR A 403 -10.70 -12.21 -9.00
N TYR A 404 -11.72 -11.56 -8.41
CA TYR A 404 -11.89 -10.12 -8.56
C TYR A 404 -10.89 -9.32 -7.72
N ALA A 405 -10.58 -9.77 -6.50
CA ALA A 405 -9.53 -9.19 -5.66
C ALA A 405 -8.19 -9.19 -6.40
N MET A 406 -7.73 -10.37 -6.84
CA MET A 406 -6.48 -10.50 -7.58
C MET A 406 -6.49 -9.71 -8.90
N GLY A 407 -7.66 -9.61 -9.55
CA GLY A 407 -7.82 -8.85 -10.79
C GLY A 407 -7.62 -7.33 -10.64
N HIS A 408 -7.81 -6.78 -9.43
CA HIS A 408 -7.50 -5.36 -9.16
C HIS A 408 -5.99 -5.06 -9.21
N ILE A 409 -5.14 -6.09 -9.15
CA ILE A 409 -3.68 -5.96 -9.26
C ILE A 409 -3.19 -6.58 -10.57
N SER A 410 -3.44 -7.86 -10.81
CA SER A 410 -2.92 -8.61 -11.98
C SER A 410 -3.26 -7.96 -13.33
N LYS A 411 -4.44 -7.34 -13.46
CA LYS A 411 -4.87 -6.69 -14.71
C LYS A 411 -4.13 -5.37 -14.98
N PHE A 412 -3.71 -4.69 -13.92
CA PHE A 412 -3.21 -3.32 -13.97
C PHE A 412 -1.70 -3.22 -13.71
N VAL A 413 -1.09 -4.28 -13.19
CA VAL A 413 0.33 -4.38 -12.86
C VAL A 413 0.97 -5.44 -13.74
N THR A 414 1.74 -5.00 -14.72
CA THR A 414 2.40 -5.88 -15.69
C THR A 414 3.79 -6.31 -15.23
N PRO A 415 4.30 -7.48 -15.66
CA PRO A 415 5.69 -7.87 -15.40
C PRO A 415 6.68 -6.75 -15.78
N GLY A 416 7.58 -6.42 -14.87
CA GLY A 416 8.53 -5.31 -15.01
C GLY A 416 8.03 -3.98 -14.42
N ALA A 417 6.76 -3.87 -14.00
CA ALA A 417 6.30 -2.74 -13.21
C ALA A 417 7.14 -2.59 -11.93
N ARG A 418 7.28 -1.37 -11.42
CA ARG A 418 7.90 -1.13 -10.11
C ARG A 418 6.85 -0.67 -9.12
N ARG A 419 6.87 -1.20 -7.90
CA ARG A 419 6.15 -0.58 -6.78
C ARG A 419 6.72 0.83 -6.59
N ILE A 420 5.85 1.81 -6.43
CA ILE A 420 6.21 3.20 -6.14
C ILE A 420 5.61 3.62 -4.80
N THR A 421 6.04 4.78 -4.29
CA THR A 421 5.56 5.27 -2.99
C THR A 421 4.06 5.57 -3.04
N SER A 422 3.35 5.04 -2.03
CA SER A 422 2.04 5.52 -1.60
C SER A 422 1.96 5.52 -0.07
N THR A 423 1.43 6.59 0.54
CA THR A 423 1.18 6.62 2.00
C THR A 423 0.24 5.48 2.39
N GLY A 424 0.57 4.75 3.47
CA GLY A 424 -0.08 3.49 3.84
C GLY A 424 -1.49 3.64 4.44
N TYR A 425 -1.79 2.83 5.46
CA TYR A 425 -3.13 2.45 5.91
C TYR A 425 -3.92 3.50 6.70
N ALA A 426 -3.81 4.79 6.34
CA ALA A 426 -4.46 5.86 7.08
C ALA A 426 -6.00 5.70 7.10
N GLN A 427 -6.56 5.63 8.31
CA GLN A 427 -8.01 5.57 8.56
C GLN A 427 -8.73 4.43 7.81
N GLY A 428 -8.12 3.23 7.73
CA GLY A 428 -8.76 2.06 7.12
C GLY A 428 -8.72 2.03 5.59
N LEU A 429 -7.97 2.93 4.95
CA LEU A 429 -7.70 2.92 3.51
C LEU A 429 -6.41 2.16 3.19
N HIS A 430 -6.55 0.89 2.83
CA HIS A 430 -5.43 0.05 2.40
C HIS A 430 -5.06 0.38 0.97
N ASN A 431 -3.76 0.57 0.68
CA ASN A 431 -3.36 0.90 -0.68
C ASN A 431 -1.92 0.51 -1.04
N VAL A 432 -1.70 0.37 -2.35
CA VAL A 432 -0.38 0.17 -2.96
C VAL A 432 -0.38 0.77 -4.37
N ALA A 433 0.74 1.35 -4.78
CA ALA A 433 0.91 1.98 -6.08
C ALA A 433 2.05 1.36 -6.89
N PHE A 434 1.88 1.35 -8.22
CA PHE A 434 2.84 0.81 -9.17
C PHE A 434 3.02 1.74 -10.39
N LYS A 435 4.21 1.71 -10.99
CA LYS A 435 4.51 2.29 -12.31
C LYS A 435 4.88 1.16 -13.28
N ASN A 436 4.07 0.97 -14.31
CA ASN A 436 4.30 0.00 -15.37
C ASN A 436 5.45 0.41 -16.30
N PRO A 437 6.03 -0.53 -17.06
CA PRO A 437 7.07 -0.23 -18.05
C PRO A 437 6.63 0.76 -19.15
N ASP A 438 5.34 0.80 -19.46
CA ASP A 438 4.76 1.77 -20.41
C ASP A 438 4.61 3.19 -19.83
N GLY A 439 5.00 3.38 -18.56
CA GLY A 439 4.90 4.65 -17.85
C GLY A 439 3.54 4.90 -17.20
N SER A 440 2.54 4.03 -17.41
CA SER A 440 1.24 4.14 -16.74
C SER A 440 1.36 3.78 -15.25
N LYS A 441 0.48 4.36 -14.45
CA LYS A 441 0.45 4.23 -12.99
C LYS A 441 -0.80 3.47 -12.61
N SER A 442 -0.73 2.72 -11.52
CA SER A 442 -1.87 2.03 -10.95
C SER A 442 -1.84 2.16 -9.44
N LEU A 443 -2.88 2.77 -8.87
CA LEU A 443 -3.10 2.85 -7.44
C LEU A 443 -4.30 1.96 -7.09
N ILE A 444 -4.08 0.98 -6.23
CA ILE A 444 -5.13 0.14 -5.68
C ILE A 444 -5.48 0.69 -4.30
N VAL A 445 -6.76 0.95 -4.05
CA VAL A 445 -7.28 1.44 -2.76
C VAL A 445 -8.44 0.57 -2.32
N TYR A 446 -8.36 0.05 -1.10
CA TYR A 446 -9.42 -0.70 -0.45
C TYR A 446 -9.89 0.03 0.81
N ASN A 447 -11.19 0.32 0.84
CA ASN A 447 -11.85 0.85 2.01
C ASN A 447 -12.34 -0.31 2.88
N GLN A 448 -11.58 -0.62 3.95
CA GLN A 448 -11.95 -1.66 4.91
C GLN A 448 -13.04 -1.17 5.90
N ASN A 449 -13.36 0.12 5.92
CA ASN A 449 -14.33 0.66 6.87
C ASN A 449 -15.75 0.17 6.57
N GLY A 450 -16.57 0.10 7.62
CA GLY A 450 -18.01 -0.14 7.52
C GLY A 450 -18.82 1.04 6.96
N ALA A 451 -18.17 2.16 6.64
CA ALA A 451 -18.77 3.36 6.05
C ALA A 451 -17.98 3.82 4.82
N SER A 452 -18.61 4.62 3.96
CA SER A 452 -17.93 5.28 2.85
C SER A 452 -16.81 6.19 3.36
N ALA A 453 -15.67 6.18 2.66
CA ALA A 453 -14.52 7.01 2.98
C ALA A 453 -14.25 7.99 1.83
N THR A 454 -14.16 9.28 2.16
CA THR A 454 -13.73 10.32 1.21
C THR A 454 -12.26 10.63 1.45
N PHE A 455 -11.48 10.62 0.38
CA PHE A 455 -10.05 10.90 0.41
C PHE A 455 -9.59 11.61 -0.85
N ALA A 456 -8.42 12.25 -0.77
CA ALA A 456 -7.71 12.78 -1.92
C ALA A 456 -6.60 11.82 -2.37
N VAL A 457 -6.31 11.78 -3.67
CA VAL A 457 -5.09 11.20 -4.23
C VAL A 457 -4.25 12.35 -4.75
N LYS A 458 -3.04 12.51 -4.21
CA LYS A 458 -2.09 13.54 -4.61
C LYS A 458 -0.91 12.91 -5.36
N TRP A 459 -0.58 13.47 -6.51
CA TRP A 459 0.52 13.04 -7.36
C TRP A 459 1.25 14.28 -7.89
N GLY A 460 2.45 14.51 -7.38
CA GLY A 460 3.19 15.76 -7.58
C GLY A 460 2.44 16.95 -6.96
N ASN A 461 2.20 17.98 -7.78
CA ASN A 461 1.43 19.17 -7.43
C ASN A 461 -0.04 19.12 -7.88
N ALA A 462 -0.56 17.95 -8.21
CA ALA A 462 -1.95 17.76 -8.65
C ALA A 462 -2.69 16.77 -7.75
N SER A 463 -4.01 16.91 -7.68
CA SER A 463 -4.85 16.01 -6.88
C SER A 463 -6.24 15.79 -7.47
N PHE A 464 -6.90 14.72 -7.06
CA PHE A 464 -8.36 14.57 -7.16
C PHE A 464 -8.92 14.02 -5.84
N SER A 465 -10.22 14.25 -5.58
CA SER A 465 -10.94 13.64 -4.46
C SER A 465 -11.84 12.50 -4.95
N TYR A 466 -12.02 11.48 -4.11
CA TYR A 466 -12.88 10.33 -4.39
C TYR A 466 -13.57 9.84 -3.12
N THR A 467 -14.83 9.40 -3.25
CA THR A 467 -15.56 8.74 -2.18
C THR A 467 -15.74 7.28 -2.52
N LEU A 468 -15.08 6.40 -1.76
CA LEU A 468 -15.13 4.95 -1.95
C LEU A 468 -16.12 4.35 -0.94
N PRO A 469 -17.13 3.57 -1.39
CA PRO A 469 -18.07 2.92 -0.47
C PRO A 469 -17.39 1.98 0.54
N ALA A 470 -18.10 1.62 1.59
CA ALA A 470 -17.65 0.64 2.58
C ALA A 470 -17.27 -0.70 1.93
N THR A 471 -16.26 -1.40 2.47
CA THR A 471 -15.85 -2.76 2.05
C THR A 471 -15.69 -2.91 0.53
N THR A 472 -15.08 -1.91 -0.11
CA THR A 472 -14.98 -1.79 -1.56
C THR A 472 -13.55 -1.50 -1.97
N ILE A 473 -13.08 -2.15 -3.04
CA ILE A 473 -11.77 -1.92 -3.66
C ILE A 473 -11.95 -1.17 -4.97
N ALA A 474 -11.05 -0.22 -5.22
CA ALA A 474 -10.94 0.48 -6.48
C ALA A 474 -9.50 0.48 -7.00
N THR A 475 -9.33 0.38 -8.31
CA THR A 475 -8.06 0.62 -8.99
C THR A 475 -8.17 1.87 -9.85
N PHE A 476 -7.25 2.80 -9.62
CA PHE A 476 -7.09 4.03 -10.38
C PHE A 476 -5.92 3.85 -11.34
N LYS A 477 -6.14 4.02 -12.65
CA LYS A 477 -5.09 3.94 -13.67
C LYS A 477 -5.01 5.24 -14.46
N TRP A 478 -3.82 5.82 -14.54
CA TRP A 478 -3.55 7.03 -15.32
C TRP A 478 -2.18 6.95 -16.00
N SER A 479 -1.89 7.88 -16.92
CA SER A 479 -0.61 7.97 -17.63
C SER A 479 0.09 9.30 -17.27
N GLY A 480 0.93 9.84 -18.15
CA GLY A 480 1.66 11.09 -17.92
C GLY A 480 2.86 10.95 -17.00
N THR A 481 3.47 12.08 -16.63
CA THR A 481 4.65 12.16 -15.74
C THR A 481 4.36 13.13 -14.61
N GLN A 482 4.85 12.81 -13.41
CA GLN A 482 4.66 13.63 -12.23
C GLN A 482 5.23 15.03 -12.46
N ALA A 483 4.43 16.06 -12.17
CA ALA A 483 4.89 17.44 -12.15
C ALA A 483 5.18 17.87 -10.71
N GLY A 484 6.39 18.37 -10.46
CA GLY A 484 6.82 18.78 -9.11
C GLY A 484 7.03 17.60 -8.15
N SER A 485 7.14 17.93 -6.85
CA SER A 485 7.38 16.96 -5.79
C SER A 485 6.09 16.64 -5.04
N THR A 486 5.88 15.36 -4.72
CA THR A 486 4.80 14.95 -3.80
C THR A 486 5.28 15.15 -2.37
N LEU A 487 4.98 16.31 -1.79
CA LEU A 487 5.37 16.66 -0.42
C LEU A 487 4.26 16.32 0.57
N ILE A 488 4.63 15.82 1.75
CA ILE A 488 3.76 15.69 2.91
C ILE A 488 3.92 16.95 3.78
N PRO A 489 2.91 17.84 3.86
CA PRO A 489 3.00 19.05 4.67
C PRO A 489 3.12 18.73 6.17
N ALA A 490 3.85 19.57 6.92
CA ALA A 490 3.96 19.47 8.38
C ALA A 490 2.60 19.41 9.12
N SER A 491 1.56 20.04 8.56
CA SER A 491 0.21 20.01 9.12
C SER A 491 -0.46 18.62 9.05
N THR A 492 0.07 17.71 8.22
CA THR A 492 -0.47 16.36 8.04
C THR A 492 -0.22 15.52 9.27
N ARG A 493 -1.28 14.89 9.80
CA ARG A 493 -1.13 13.84 10.80
C ARG A 493 -0.51 12.61 10.15
N LEU A 494 0.66 12.21 10.64
CA LEU A 494 1.37 11.03 10.18
C LEU A 494 0.92 9.82 11.00
N TYR A 495 -0.07 9.08 10.50
CA TYR A 495 -0.44 7.81 11.10
C TYR A 495 0.74 6.84 11.01
N ALA A 496 1.06 6.16 12.11
CA ALA A 496 2.15 5.19 12.16
C ALA A 496 1.96 4.10 11.10
N SER A 497 0.72 3.64 10.92
CA SER A 497 0.35 2.66 9.91
C SER A 497 0.47 3.15 8.46
N ALA A 498 0.74 4.44 8.24
CA ALA A 498 0.96 5.02 6.92
C ALA A 498 2.43 5.10 6.49
N TYR A 499 3.36 4.49 7.26
CA TYR A 499 4.78 4.45 6.93
C TYR A 499 5.04 3.90 5.51
N GLN A 500 6.13 4.39 4.89
CA GLN A 500 6.59 3.87 3.59
C GLN A 500 7.64 2.76 3.76
N GLU A 501 8.48 2.86 4.79
CA GLU A 501 9.50 1.88 5.17
C GLU A 501 9.52 1.70 6.70
N ALA A 502 9.91 0.52 7.15
CA ALA A 502 10.02 0.19 8.57
C ALA A 502 11.09 -0.86 8.82
N ARG A 503 11.55 -0.97 10.07
CA ARG A 503 12.40 -2.06 10.55
C ARG A 503 11.97 -2.48 11.95
N GLY A 504 11.80 -3.79 12.16
CA GLY A 504 11.49 -4.36 13.48
C GLY A 504 10.19 -3.80 14.06
N ALA A 505 9.16 -3.65 13.23
CA ALA A 505 7.89 -3.04 13.57
C ALA A 505 6.76 -3.79 12.85
N ARG A 506 5.61 -3.92 13.51
CA ARG A 506 4.44 -4.65 12.97
C ARG A 506 3.19 -3.80 13.10
N LEU A 507 2.26 -3.99 12.16
CA LEU A 507 0.94 -3.38 12.25
C LEU A 507 0.02 -4.26 13.10
N GLU A 508 -0.76 -3.63 13.96
CA GLU A 508 -1.84 -4.29 14.70
C GLU A 508 -3.08 -3.41 14.78
N THR A 509 -4.22 -4.00 15.15
CA THR A 509 -5.46 -3.25 15.33
C THR A 509 -5.35 -2.37 16.57
N THR A 510 -5.66 -1.09 16.42
CA THR A 510 -5.62 -0.14 17.54
C THR A 510 -6.97 -0.05 18.24
N THR A 511 -6.94 0.09 19.57
CA THR A 511 -8.13 0.44 20.37
C THR A 511 -8.20 1.94 20.70
N ASP A 512 -7.30 2.76 20.15
CA ASP A 512 -7.34 4.20 20.36
C ASP A 512 -8.56 4.84 19.68
N THR A 513 -8.85 6.08 20.05
CA THR A 513 -9.88 6.87 19.41
C THR A 513 -9.57 7.05 17.91
N GLY A 514 -10.56 6.78 17.07
CA GLY A 514 -10.41 6.81 15.61
C GLY A 514 -10.15 5.44 14.96
N GLY A 515 -9.82 4.41 15.76
CA GLY A 515 -9.61 3.05 15.28
C GLY A 515 -8.52 2.91 14.22
N GLY A 516 -8.58 1.85 13.42
CA GLY A 516 -7.60 1.56 12.37
C GLY A 516 -6.46 0.67 12.85
N ARG A 517 -5.22 1.01 12.48
CA ARG A 517 -4.01 0.26 12.85
C ARG A 517 -2.96 1.16 13.48
N ASP A 518 -2.34 0.67 14.55
CA ASP A 518 -1.12 1.21 15.13
C ASP A 518 0.10 0.35 14.78
N VAL A 519 1.28 0.83 15.17
CA VAL A 519 2.55 0.10 15.04
C VAL A 519 2.98 -0.37 16.43
N GLY A 520 3.21 -1.67 16.56
CA GLY A 520 3.71 -2.33 17.77
C GLY A 520 4.85 -3.30 17.50
N TYR A 521 5.12 -4.17 18.48
CA TYR A 521 6.23 -5.16 18.47
C TYR A 521 7.62 -4.53 18.27
N THR A 522 7.76 -3.28 18.69
CA THR A 522 8.99 -2.51 18.53
C THR A 522 10.01 -2.85 19.61
N SER A 523 11.27 -2.56 19.32
CA SER A 523 12.38 -2.70 20.25
C SER A 523 13.35 -1.54 20.07
N ASN A 524 14.41 -1.48 20.89
CA ASN A 524 15.44 -0.48 20.71
C ASN A 524 16.10 -0.60 19.33
N GLY A 525 16.00 0.47 18.53
CA GLY A 525 16.52 0.51 17.16
C GLY A 525 15.52 0.11 16.06
N SER A 526 14.28 -0.24 16.42
CA SER A 526 13.18 -0.26 15.45
C SER A 526 12.93 1.15 14.92
N TYR A 527 12.44 1.30 13.68
CA TYR A 527 12.10 2.60 13.14
C TYR A 527 10.99 2.55 12.08
N LEU A 528 10.34 3.69 11.90
CA LEU A 528 9.43 3.99 10.79
C LEU A 528 10.00 5.15 9.97
N VAL A 529 9.74 5.15 8.66
CA VAL A 529 10.14 6.22 7.75
C VAL A 529 8.92 6.83 7.07
N PHE A 530 8.80 8.15 7.19
CA PHE A 530 7.87 8.98 6.44
C PHE A 530 8.65 9.76 5.37
N LYS A 531 8.39 9.46 4.09
CA LYS A 531 9.13 10.06 2.97
C LYS A 531 8.64 11.47 2.65
N ASN A 532 9.55 12.35 2.20
CA ASN A 532 9.24 13.69 1.68
C ASN A 532 8.39 14.58 2.62
N VAL A 533 8.71 14.58 3.91
CA VAL A 533 8.03 15.44 4.89
C VAL A 533 8.63 16.84 4.85
N ASP A 534 7.80 17.85 4.63
CA ASP A 534 8.23 19.25 4.73
C ASP A 534 8.30 19.67 6.21
N LEU A 535 9.52 19.83 6.70
CA LEU A 535 9.86 20.24 8.06
C LEU A 535 10.07 21.74 8.18
N THR A 536 9.80 22.53 7.15
CA THR A 536 9.96 23.99 7.18
C THR A 536 9.12 24.60 8.31
N ASN A 537 9.78 25.39 9.16
CA ASN A 537 9.20 26.04 10.35
C ASN A 537 8.70 25.09 11.45
N VAL A 538 8.98 23.78 11.39
CA VAL A 538 8.61 22.83 12.43
C VAL A 538 9.47 23.05 13.69
N THR A 539 8.83 23.12 14.86
CA THR A 539 9.49 23.36 16.15
C THR A 539 9.07 22.38 17.24
N SER A 540 8.07 21.55 17.00
CA SER A 540 7.66 20.53 17.96
C SER A 540 7.07 19.32 17.26
N VAL A 541 6.92 18.25 18.04
CA VAL A 541 6.24 17.04 17.63
C VAL A 541 5.43 16.50 18.79
N SER A 542 4.26 15.96 18.48
CA SER A 542 3.42 15.19 19.38
C SER A 542 3.27 13.77 18.84
N ALA A 543 3.36 12.78 19.72
CA ALA A 543 3.23 11.37 19.40
C ALA A 543 2.20 10.70 20.31
N ARG A 544 1.27 9.96 19.69
CA ARG A 544 0.25 9.18 20.38
C ARG A 544 0.74 7.76 20.58
N VAL A 545 1.01 7.42 21.83
CA VAL A 545 1.81 6.25 22.21
C VAL A 545 1.12 5.46 23.31
N ALA A 546 1.42 4.16 23.36
CA ALA A 546 1.03 3.26 24.43
C ALA A 546 2.20 2.33 24.75
N ASN A 547 2.42 1.97 26.00
CA ASN A 547 3.42 0.98 26.38
C ASN A 547 3.00 0.27 27.68
N GLY A 548 3.75 -0.76 28.08
CA GLY A 548 3.55 -1.43 29.35
C GLY A 548 3.97 -0.58 30.55
N SER A 549 4.94 -1.09 31.31
CA SER A 549 5.34 -0.56 32.61
C SER A 549 6.73 0.09 32.65
N SER A 550 7.39 0.26 31.51
CA SER A 550 8.75 0.80 31.41
C SER A 550 8.78 2.13 30.66
N ASN A 551 9.60 3.07 31.12
CA ASN A 551 9.84 4.32 30.40
C ASN A 551 10.66 4.04 29.14
N THR A 552 10.26 4.64 28.03
CA THR A 552 10.90 4.53 26.71
C THR A 552 11.01 5.91 26.07
N SER A 553 11.51 5.98 24.84
CA SER A 553 11.47 7.24 24.07
C SER A 553 11.36 7.02 22.57
N LEU A 554 10.97 8.07 21.88
CA LEU A 554 11.01 8.20 20.42
C LEU A 554 12.01 9.28 20.04
N GLU A 555 12.92 8.95 19.15
CA GLU A 555 13.81 9.92 18.50
C GLU A 555 13.26 10.29 17.12
N PHE A 556 13.26 11.58 16.80
CA PHE A 556 12.87 12.09 15.49
C PHE A 556 14.14 12.54 14.76
N ARG A 557 14.43 11.91 13.62
CA ARG A 557 15.67 12.11 12.87
C ARG A 557 15.39 12.36 11.40
N THR A 558 16.30 13.03 10.70
CA THR A 558 16.21 13.21 9.24
C THR A 558 17.12 12.24 8.49
N ASP A 559 16.63 11.76 7.35
CA ASP A 559 17.34 11.08 6.26
C ASP A 559 17.95 9.70 6.57
N SER A 560 18.21 9.37 7.84
CA SER A 560 18.53 8.00 8.27
C SER A 560 18.23 7.77 9.76
N ALA A 561 18.16 6.49 10.17
CA ALA A 561 17.98 6.11 11.57
C ALA A 561 19.12 6.59 12.51
N THR A 562 20.24 7.01 11.94
CA THR A 562 21.41 7.59 12.64
C THR A 562 21.71 9.02 12.20
N GLY A 563 20.82 9.64 11.42
CA GLY A 563 20.98 10.99 10.90
C GLY A 563 20.80 12.06 11.98
N PRO A 564 20.80 13.34 11.59
CA PRO A 564 20.62 14.46 12.51
C PRO A 564 19.41 14.26 13.44
N LEU A 565 19.63 14.41 14.75
CA LEU A 565 18.57 14.33 15.75
C LEU A 565 17.85 15.67 15.83
N LEU A 566 16.54 15.66 15.57
CA LEU A 566 15.69 16.84 15.71
C LEU A 566 15.22 17.01 17.16
N GLY A 567 14.85 15.91 17.80
CA GLY A 567 14.38 15.89 19.18
C GLY A 567 14.04 14.50 19.69
N THR A 568 13.76 14.40 20.99
CA THR A 568 13.44 13.14 21.66
C THR A 568 12.20 13.32 22.53
N ALA A 569 11.16 12.53 22.26
CA ALA A 569 9.97 12.47 23.10
C ALA A 569 10.11 11.35 24.13
N THR A 570 10.12 11.73 25.41
CA THR A 570 10.09 10.75 26.50
C THR A 570 8.68 10.17 26.61
N VAL A 571 8.60 8.84 26.75
CA VAL A 571 7.35 8.09 26.89
C VAL A 571 7.35 7.43 28.26
N ASN A 572 6.58 8.00 29.19
CA ASN A 572 6.34 7.37 30.49
C ASN A 572 5.47 6.12 30.32
N ALA A 573 5.55 5.19 31.29
CA ALA A 573 4.65 4.05 31.36
C ALA A 573 3.17 4.48 31.26
N THR A 574 2.44 3.96 30.27
CA THR A 574 1.02 4.29 30.07
C THR A 574 0.09 3.31 30.78
N GLY A 575 0.62 2.18 31.28
CA GLY A 575 -0.13 1.18 32.03
C GLY A 575 -0.80 0.12 31.17
N GLY A 576 -0.49 0.05 29.86
CA GLY A 576 -0.99 -0.98 28.97
C GLY A 576 -0.65 -0.72 27.50
N TRP A 577 -0.43 -1.79 26.73
CA TRP A 577 -0.04 -1.75 25.31
C TRP A 577 -1.06 -1.04 24.38
N GLN A 578 -2.29 -0.87 24.86
CA GLN A 578 -3.36 -0.18 24.16
C GLN A 578 -3.99 0.92 25.07
N THR A 579 -3.26 1.34 26.10
CA THR A 579 -3.61 2.49 26.95
C THR A 579 -2.86 3.72 26.44
N TRP A 580 -3.58 4.60 25.76
CA TRP A 580 -2.98 5.61 24.91
C TRP A 580 -2.81 6.97 25.59
N THR A 581 -1.61 7.54 25.53
CA THR A 581 -1.29 8.92 25.94
C THR A 581 -0.65 9.70 24.80
N THR A 582 -0.65 11.02 24.88
CA THR A 582 0.08 11.89 23.93
C THR A 582 1.27 12.49 24.65
N THR A 583 2.46 12.27 24.11
CA THR A 583 3.69 12.94 24.56
C THR A 583 4.16 13.93 23.50
N SER A 584 4.94 14.93 23.91
CA SER A 584 5.46 15.95 22.99
C SER A 584 6.95 16.20 23.25
N ALA A 585 7.64 16.67 22.21
CA ALA A 585 9.02 17.13 22.28
C ALA A 585 9.21 18.40 21.45
N ALA A 586 10.12 19.27 21.91
CA ALA A 586 10.64 20.32 21.06
C ALA A 586 11.55 19.71 19.98
N LEU A 587 11.48 20.26 18.78
CA LEU A 587 12.35 19.92 17.66
C LEU A 587 13.27 21.11 17.37
N THR A 588 14.54 20.81 17.13
CA THR A 588 15.58 21.79 16.77
C THR A 588 16.21 21.41 15.43
N GLY A 589 16.51 22.40 14.59
CA GLY A 589 17.11 22.16 13.28
C GLY A 589 16.18 21.55 12.22
N ALA A 590 14.87 21.44 12.51
CA ALA A 590 13.89 20.96 11.53
C ALA A 590 13.60 22.07 10.50
N ALA A 591 14.02 21.86 9.26
CA ALA A 591 13.78 22.76 8.13
C ALA A 591 13.88 22.00 6.80
N GLY A 592 13.20 22.47 5.76
CA GLY A 592 13.28 21.85 4.43
C GLY A 592 12.55 20.51 4.33
N VAL A 593 12.69 19.84 3.19
CA VAL A 593 12.04 18.55 2.91
C VAL A 593 13.00 17.41 3.21
N HIS A 594 12.56 16.47 4.06
CA HIS A 594 13.37 15.34 4.51
C HIS A 594 12.57 14.04 4.60
N ASP A 595 13.28 12.92 4.60
CA ASP A 595 12.72 11.67 5.12
C ASP A 595 12.72 11.74 6.65
N LEU A 596 11.55 11.69 7.28
CA LEU A 596 11.42 11.70 8.73
C LEU A 596 11.48 10.27 9.28
N TYR A 597 12.53 9.99 10.05
CA TYR A 597 12.72 8.75 10.79
C TYR A 597 12.17 8.90 12.21
N VAL A 598 11.28 7.98 12.59
CA VAL A 598 10.80 7.81 13.97
C VAL A 598 11.47 6.56 14.54
N VAL A 599 12.49 6.75 15.37
CA VAL A 599 13.34 5.69 15.92
C VAL A 599 12.91 5.36 17.35
N PHE A 600 12.66 4.08 17.60
CA PHE A 600 12.18 3.56 18.87
C PHE A 600 13.36 3.27 19.80
N ARG A 601 13.31 3.80 21.02
CA ARG A 601 14.29 3.55 22.09
C ARG A 601 13.61 2.78 23.22
N GLY A 602 13.27 1.53 22.92
CA GLY A 602 12.51 0.64 23.78
C GLY A 602 11.19 0.21 23.15
N SER A 603 10.49 -0.72 23.79
CA SER A 603 9.23 -1.26 23.28
C SER A 603 8.05 -0.34 23.60
N LEU A 604 7.37 0.14 22.57
CA LEU A 604 6.15 0.93 22.67
C LEU A 604 5.32 0.82 21.38
N ASN A 605 4.02 1.06 21.51
CA ASN A 605 3.10 1.19 20.40
C ASN A 605 2.94 2.66 20.00
N LEU A 606 2.87 2.93 18.71
CA LEU A 606 2.71 4.27 18.14
C LEU A 606 1.50 4.27 17.21
N ASN A 607 0.54 5.17 17.47
CA ASN A 607 -0.64 5.34 16.61
C ASN A 607 -0.41 6.44 15.57
N TRP A 608 0.05 7.62 16.00
CA TRP A 608 0.33 8.72 15.08
C TRP A 608 1.36 9.71 15.63
N VAL A 609 1.93 10.49 14.71
CA VAL A 609 2.82 11.64 14.95
C VAL A 609 2.19 12.89 14.32
N GLN A 610 2.27 14.02 15.02
CA GLN A 610 1.83 15.33 14.54
C GLN A 610 2.96 16.34 14.73
N LEU A 611 3.39 16.98 13.65
CA LEU A 611 4.39 18.05 13.72
C LEU A 611 3.70 19.38 14.07
N GLY A 612 4.34 20.19 14.89
CA GLY A 612 3.92 21.55 15.24
C GLY A 612 4.93 22.56 14.70
N SER A 613 4.44 23.66 14.10
CA SER A 613 5.28 24.70 13.48
C SER A 613 5.18 26.05 14.18
N SER A 614 6.31 26.78 14.20
CA SER A 614 6.45 28.13 14.79
C SER A 614 5.74 29.23 14.03
N THR A 615 5.27 28.96 12.81
CA THR A 615 4.36 29.87 12.06
C THR A 615 2.89 29.52 12.23
N GLY A 616 2.56 28.67 13.21
CA GLY A 616 1.26 28.59 13.87
C GLY A 616 0.05 28.24 13.02
N SER A 617 -0.41 26.99 13.10
CA SER A 617 -1.86 26.68 13.09
C SER A 617 -2.52 27.08 14.42
N GLY A 618 -1.97 28.08 15.10
CA GLY A 618 -2.50 28.64 16.33
C GLY A 618 -3.31 29.88 16.01
N ASN A 619 -4.38 30.07 16.75
CA ASN A 619 -5.19 31.26 16.67
C ASN A 619 -4.34 32.52 16.94
N LEU A 620 -4.32 33.43 15.98
CA LEU A 620 -3.52 34.65 15.98
C LEU A 620 -4.23 35.81 16.71
N ALA A 621 -5.50 35.64 17.09
CA ALA A 621 -6.19 36.59 17.95
C ALA A 621 -5.69 36.47 19.40
N SER A 622 -5.63 37.61 20.10
CA SER A 622 -5.22 37.66 21.51
C SER A 622 -6.44 37.53 22.41
N ASN A 623 -6.33 36.75 23.48
CA ASN A 623 -7.45 36.46 24.37
C ASN A 623 -8.73 36.02 23.61
N PRO A 624 -8.64 35.04 22.69
CA PRO A 624 -9.73 34.72 21.76
C PRO A 624 -10.99 34.14 22.42
N GLY A 625 -10.87 33.52 23.58
CA GLY A 625 -12.01 33.05 24.40
C GLY A 625 -12.35 33.99 25.56
N LEU A 626 -11.74 35.18 25.64
CA LEU A 626 -11.99 36.17 26.69
C LEU A 626 -11.63 35.71 28.12
N GLU A 627 -10.89 34.60 28.26
CA GLU A 627 -10.57 33.94 29.53
C GLU A 627 -9.68 34.76 30.48
N SER A 628 -9.14 35.89 30.01
CA SER A 628 -8.50 36.88 30.91
C SER A 628 -9.51 37.65 31.76
N GLY A 629 -10.81 37.51 31.50
CA GLY A 629 -11.91 38.16 32.24
C GLY A 629 -12.06 39.66 31.93
N ASP A 630 -11.36 40.16 30.91
CA ASP A 630 -11.37 41.56 30.50
C ASP A 630 -11.27 41.75 28.98
N LEU A 631 -11.37 43.01 28.54
CA LEU A 631 -11.22 43.43 27.13
C LEU A 631 -9.91 44.19 26.88
N SER A 632 -8.87 43.98 27.70
CA SER A 632 -7.62 44.74 27.61
C SER A 632 -6.90 44.58 26.25
N SER A 633 -7.10 43.46 25.56
CA SER A 633 -6.56 43.19 24.22
C SER A 633 -7.52 43.58 23.09
N TRP A 634 -8.67 44.16 23.40
CA TRP A 634 -9.74 44.49 22.47
C TRP A 634 -10.00 45.99 22.46
N SER A 635 -10.26 46.52 21.26
CA SER A 635 -10.72 47.88 21.04
C SER A 635 -12.21 47.88 20.72
N ASP A 636 -12.83 49.04 20.82
CA ASP A 636 -14.25 49.19 20.58
C ASP A 636 -14.56 50.42 19.73
N TRP A 637 -15.72 50.39 19.09
CA TRP A 637 -16.28 51.54 18.40
C TRP A 637 -17.78 51.58 18.60
N HIS A 638 -18.30 52.79 18.84
CA HIS A 638 -19.71 53.11 18.82
C HIS A 638 -19.90 54.56 18.32
N PRO A 639 -21.10 54.95 17.84
CA PRO A 639 -21.37 56.32 17.42
C PRO A 639 -21.15 57.32 18.56
N THR A 640 -20.73 58.55 18.23
CA THR A 640 -20.53 59.63 19.23
C THR A 640 -21.82 60.07 19.92
N THR A 641 -22.97 59.72 19.34
CA THR A 641 -24.30 59.94 19.95
C THR A 641 -24.63 58.92 21.03
N GLN A 642 -23.86 57.83 21.15
CA GLN A 642 -23.98 56.83 22.21
C GLN A 642 -22.99 57.18 23.33
N SER A 643 -23.49 57.26 24.57
CA SER A 643 -22.71 57.76 25.71
C SER A 643 -21.68 56.77 26.27
N ALA A 644 -21.84 55.48 26.00
CA ALA A 644 -20.95 54.42 26.49
C ALA A 644 -20.94 53.22 25.56
N ALA A 645 -19.86 52.44 25.59
CA ALA A 645 -19.78 51.18 24.89
C ALA A 645 -20.83 50.19 25.42
N ALA A 646 -21.58 49.58 24.50
CA ALA A 646 -22.58 48.57 24.79
C ALA A 646 -21.93 47.18 24.81
N HIS A 647 -20.79 47.02 25.48
CA HIS A 647 -20.08 45.75 25.57
C HIS A 647 -19.64 45.43 27.01
N LYS A 648 -19.47 44.14 27.32
CA LYS A 648 -18.88 43.67 28.58
C LYS A 648 -18.34 42.25 28.40
N VAL A 649 -17.44 41.86 29.30
CA VAL A 649 -17.09 40.45 29.51
C VAL A 649 -17.88 39.96 30.72
N ASP A 650 -18.58 38.84 30.55
CA ASP A 650 -19.36 38.22 31.62
C ASP A 650 -19.25 36.69 31.57
N THR A 651 -19.83 36.03 32.57
CA THR A 651 -19.70 34.58 32.81
C THR A 651 -21.00 33.81 32.59
N ASP A 652 -22.04 34.45 32.03
CA ASP A 652 -23.35 33.82 31.93
C ASP A 652 -23.48 32.92 30.70
N THR A 653 -23.30 31.61 30.88
CA THR A 653 -23.41 30.61 29.80
C THR A 653 -22.45 30.87 28.61
N PRO A 654 -21.13 30.96 28.84
CA PRO A 654 -20.15 31.00 27.74
C PRO A 654 -20.23 29.70 26.90
N ARG A 655 -19.69 29.73 25.68
CA ARG A 655 -19.68 28.57 24.80
C ARG A 655 -18.62 27.57 25.25
N THR A 656 -17.43 28.07 25.52
CA THR A 656 -16.33 27.33 26.15
C THR A 656 -15.73 28.18 27.26
N GLY A 657 -14.94 27.59 28.16
CA GLY A 657 -14.30 28.36 29.23
C GLY A 657 -15.28 28.99 30.23
N SER A 658 -14.86 30.12 30.80
CA SER A 658 -15.58 30.81 31.89
C SER A 658 -16.14 32.16 31.47
N PHE A 659 -15.65 32.75 30.38
CA PHE A 659 -15.97 34.11 29.97
C PHE A 659 -16.47 34.19 28.54
N LYS A 660 -17.22 35.24 28.23
CA LYS A 660 -17.58 35.59 26.85
C LYS A 660 -17.75 37.10 26.70
N LEU A 661 -17.74 37.57 25.46
CA LEU A 661 -18.10 38.94 25.13
C LEU A 661 -19.63 39.04 24.97
N THR A 662 -20.24 40.04 25.58
CA THR A 662 -21.66 40.39 25.38
C THR A 662 -21.78 41.83 24.89
N HIS A 663 -22.49 42.03 23.78
CA HIS A 663 -23.01 43.34 23.39
C HIS A 663 -24.42 43.53 23.97
N TYR A 664 -24.63 44.59 24.75
CA TYR A 664 -25.92 44.94 25.37
C TYR A 664 -25.93 46.38 25.88
N ALA A 665 -27.08 47.07 25.71
CA ALA A 665 -27.39 48.31 26.42
C ALA A 665 -28.90 48.44 26.69
N ALA A 666 -29.24 49.23 27.71
CA ALA A 666 -30.63 49.57 28.06
C ALA A 666 -31.27 50.57 27.06
N THR A 667 -30.48 51.14 26.16
CA THR A 667 -30.91 51.99 25.03
C THR A 667 -30.53 51.33 23.71
N ALA A 668 -31.07 51.80 22.59
CA ALA A 668 -30.60 51.35 21.27
C ALA A 668 -29.09 51.61 21.12
N TYR A 669 -28.37 50.69 20.48
CA TYR A 669 -26.92 50.75 20.37
C TYR A 669 -26.39 50.27 19.02
N GLN A 670 -25.21 50.77 18.68
CA GLN A 670 -24.33 50.22 17.65
C GLN A 670 -22.97 49.99 18.29
N GLN A 671 -22.49 48.76 18.22
CA GLN A 671 -21.25 48.36 18.88
C GLN A 671 -20.38 47.52 17.95
N THR A 672 -19.11 47.91 17.84
CA THR A 672 -18.04 47.03 17.35
C THR A 672 -17.12 46.67 18.50
N SER A 673 -16.69 45.42 18.59
CA SER A 673 -15.52 45.05 19.41
C SER A 673 -14.53 44.31 18.50
N PHE A 674 -13.32 44.82 18.43
CA PHE A 674 -12.34 44.42 17.42
C PHE A 674 -10.92 44.38 17.96
N GLN A 675 -10.06 43.63 17.27
CA GLN A 675 -8.64 43.54 17.55
C GLN A 675 -7.85 43.72 16.25
N ALA A 676 -6.85 44.59 16.27
CA ALA A 676 -5.83 44.65 15.22
C ALA A 676 -4.73 43.62 15.50
N VAL A 677 -4.43 42.78 14.53
CA VAL A 677 -3.45 41.69 14.65
C VAL A 677 -2.35 41.88 13.61
N SER A 678 -1.10 41.98 14.09
CA SER A 678 0.08 41.99 13.21
C SER A 678 0.37 40.57 12.73
N VAL A 679 0.31 40.34 11.42
CA VAL A 679 0.50 39.01 10.81
C VAL A 679 1.31 39.13 9.52
N PRO A 680 2.12 38.13 9.13
CA PRO A 680 2.80 38.16 7.83
C PRO A 680 1.82 38.29 6.67
N ASN A 681 2.26 38.83 5.53
CA ASN A 681 1.44 38.82 4.32
C ASN A 681 1.04 37.38 3.93
N GLY A 682 -0.20 37.20 3.49
CA GLY A 682 -0.76 35.89 3.17
C GLY A 682 -2.28 35.87 3.22
N THR A 683 -2.85 34.68 3.05
CA THR A 683 -4.30 34.48 3.12
C THR A 683 -4.68 33.98 4.51
N TYR A 684 -5.78 34.49 5.07
CA TYR A 684 -6.24 34.17 6.41
C TYR A 684 -7.73 33.84 6.45
N ARG A 685 -8.15 33.13 7.50
CA ARG A 685 -9.53 32.86 7.85
C ARG A 685 -9.81 33.44 9.24
N ALA A 686 -10.94 34.12 9.37
CA ALA A 686 -11.45 34.56 10.67
C ALA A 686 -12.78 33.86 10.99
N SER A 687 -13.00 33.47 12.24
CA SER A 687 -14.31 33.02 12.71
C SER A 687 -14.61 33.40 14.16
N VAL A 688 -15.88 33.35 14.52
CA VAL A 688 -16.36 33.56 15.90
C VAL A 688 -17.67 32.81 16.08
N TRP A 689 -17.96 32.34 17.28
CA TRP A 689 -19.28 31.81 17.61
C TRP A 689 -20.16 32.90 18.21
N VAL A 690 -21.41 32.95 17.77
CA VAL A 690 -22.38 33.96 18.18
C VAL A 690 -23.72 33.34 18.55
N ARG A 691 -24.40 33.94 19.53
CA ARG A 691 -25.83 33.73 19.80
C ARG A 691 -26.46 35.03 20.28
N SER A 692 -27.77 35.13 20.26
CA SER A 692 -28.45 36.41 20.53
C SER A 692 -29.83 36.23 21.14
N GLY A 693 -30.28 37.19 21.94
CA GLY A 693 -31.68 37.31 22.36
C GLY A 693 -32.65 37.60 21.21
N GLY A 694 -32.13 37.93 20.02
CA GLY A 694 -32.89 38.34 18.84
C GLY A 694 -33.07 39.86 18.73
N GLY A 695 -33.50 40.34 17.56
CA GLY A 695 -33.85 41.75 17.34
C GLY A 695 -32.70 42.69 16.94
N GLN A 696 -31.55 42.17 16.53
CA GLN A 696 -30.51 42.95 15.86
C GLN A 696 -30.90 43.25 14.40
N THR A 697 -30.65 44.47 13.94
CA THR A 697 -30.70 44.83 12.52
C THR A 697 -29.47 44.31 11.78
N ASN A 698 -28.31 44.31 12.44
CA ASN A 698 -27.07 43.72 11.95
C ASN A 698 -26.39 42.97 13.07
N LEU A 699 -25.91 41.76 12.77
CA LEU A 699 -25.13 40.92 13.66
C LEU A 699 -24.14 40.09 12.83
N ARG A 700 -22.89 40.52 12.79
CA ARG A 700 -21.89 39.96 11.85
C ARG A 700 -20.46 40.02 12.38
N LEU A 701 -19.59 39.20 11.77
CA LEU A 701 -18.14 39.29 11.88
C LEU A 701 -17.62 40.19 10.75
N GLU A 702 -16.59 40.97 11.05
CA GLU A 702 -15.96 41.95 10.15
C GLU A 702 -14.44 41.73 10.11
N ALA A 703 -13.84 41.93 8.93
CA ALA A 703 -12.39 41.96 8.74
C ALA A 703 -11.97 43.18 7.90
N SER A 704 -11.13 44.05 8.45
CA SER A 704 -10.67 45.28 7.82
C SER A 704 -9.14 45.42 7.93
N ASN A 705 -8.57 46.52 7.40
CA ASN A 705 -7.13 46.82 7.45
C ASN A 705 -6.17 45.77 6.88
N HIS A 706 -6.68 44.77 6.14
CA HIS A 706 -5.90 43.71 5.50
C HIS A 706 -5.23 44.15 4.19
N GLY A 707 -5.37 45.42 3.79
CA GLY A 707 -4.73 45.97 2.59
C GLY A 707 -5.52 45.83 1.28
N GLY A 708 -6.73 45.25 1.32
CA GLY A 708 -7.65 45.13 0.18
C GLY A 708 -8.63 46.31 -0.01
N GLY A 709 -8.51 47.38 0.76
CA GLY A 709 -9.28 48.63 0.63
C GLY A 709 -10.72 48.61 1.18
N THR A 710 -11.45 47.49 1.12
CA THR A 710 -12.82 47.36 1.65
C THR A 710 -12.92 46.36 2.79
N THR A 711 -13.69 46.69 3.84
CA THR A 711 -14.03 45.74 4.92
C THR A 711 -14.79 44.53 4.36
N LEU A 712 -14.38 43.33 4.77
CA LEU A 712 -15.06 42.07 4.50
C LEU A 712 -16.03 41.76 5.63
N TYR A 713 -17.16 41.15 5.30
CA TYR A 713 -18.21 40.78 6.25
C TYR A 713 -18.53 39.29 6.12
N SER A 714 -18.86 38.64 7.24
CA SER A 714 -19.55 37.35 7.19
C SER A 714 -20.98 37.51 6.68
N THR A 715 -21.70 36.41 6.52
CA THR A 715 -23.17 36.46 6.48
C THR A 715 -23.69 37.20 7.71
N ASP A 716 -24.64 38.11 7.50
CA ASP A 716 -25.29 38.86 8.58
C ASP A 716 -26.44 38.04 9.15
N LEU A 717 -26.41 37.75 10.45
CA LEU A 717 -27.47 36.99 11.10
C LEU A 717 -28.67 37.85 11.45
N GLY A 718 -28.50 39.16 11.64
CA GLY A 718 -29.56 40.09 12.03
C GLY A 718 -30.56 39.49 13.05
N SER A 719 -31.84 39.44 12.66
CA SER A 719 -32.94 38.93 13.48
C SER A 719 -33.06 37.40 13.53
N THR A 720 -32.25 36.65 12.79
CA THR A 720 -32.32 35.18 12.71
C THR A 720 -31.54 34.47 13.81
N ALA A 721 -30.70 35.18 14.56
CA ALA A 721 -29.98 34.63 15.69
C ALA A 721 -30.90 34.33 16.88
N THR A 722 -30.68 33.21 17.56
CA THR A 722 -31.53 32.73 18.66
C THR A 722 -30.71 32.53 19.95
N PRO A 723 -31.34 32.55 21.14
CA PRO A 723 -30.61 32.49 22.41
C PRO A 723 -30.15 31.07 22.76
N SER A 724 -30.78 30.04 22.17
CA SER A 724 -30.54 28.62 22.48
C SER A 724 -29.36 28.00 21.73
N THR A 725 -28.92 28.61 20.63
CA THR A 725 -27.98 27.97 19.70
C THR A 725 -26.83 28.91 19.37
N TRP A 726 -25.60 28.44 19.59
CA TRP A 726 -24.40 29.10 19.08
C TRP A 726 -24.23 28.79 17.60
N THR A 727 -24.07 29.83 16.78
CA THR A 727 -23.84 29.75 15.32
C THR A 727 -22.45 30.31 15.02
N GLN A 728 -21.68 29.64 14.14
CA GLN A 728 -20.36 30.14 13.77
C GLN A 728 -20.45 31.09 12.58
N LEU A 729 -19.90 32.29 12.73
CA LEU A 729 -19.65 33.22 11.64
C LEU A 729 -18.23 33.03 11.13
N THR A 730 -18.05 33.08 9.80
CA THR A 730 -16.74 32.91 9.16
C THR A 730 -16.55 33.92 8.04
N ILE A 731 -15.33 34.45 7.93
CA ILE A 731 -14.80 35.12 6.73
C ILE A 731 -13.59 34.31 6.27
N ALA A 732 -13.67 33.70 5.09
CA ALA A 732 -12.56 32.97 4.49
C ALA A 732 -11.81 33.85 3.47
N ASN A 733 -10.60 33.44 3.11
CA ASN A 733 -9.78 34.02 2.04
C ASN A 733 -9.48 35.52 2.25
N ILE A 734 -9.21 35.95 3.49
CA ILE A 734 -8.83 37.32 3.81
C ILE A 734 -7.40 37.57 3.30
N PRO A 735 -7.19 38.41 2.26
CA PRO A 735 -5.87 38.67 1.75
C PRO A 735 -5.21 39.76 2.59
N VAL A 736 -4.14 39.42 3.31
CA VAL A 736 -3.32 40.38 4.08
C VAL A 736 -2.09 40.77 3.26
N THR A 737 -2.02 42.04 2.86
CA THR A 737 -0.92 42.60 2.05
C THR A 737 -0.11 43.67 2.76
N THR A 738 -0.58 44.13 3.92
CA THR A 738 0.00 45.25 4.70
C THR A 738 0.64 44.81 6.02
N GLY A 739 0.75 43.50 6.27
CA GLY A 739 1.30 42.96 7.51
C GLY A 739 0.38 43.07 8.73
N THR A 740 -0.89 43.42 8.55
CA THR A 740 -1.87 43.60 9.64
C THR A 740 -3.27 43.26 9.14
N VAL A 741 -4.12 42.73 10.01
CA VAL A 741 -5.57 42.58 9.79
C VAL A 741 -6.31 42.95 11.06
N THR A 742 -7.43 43.66 10.94
CA THR A 742 -8.35 43.91 12.05
C THR A 742 -9.53 42.96 11.92
N ILE A 743 -9.79 42.14 12.95
CA ILE A 743 -11.01 41.32 13.03
C ILE A 743 -11.90 41.84 14.16
N GLY A 744 -13.22 41.76 14.00
CA GLY A 744 -14.14 42.21 15.05
C GLY A 744 -15.59 41.81 14.78
N VAL A 745 -16.44 41.97 15.78
CA VAL A 745 -17.88 41.71 15.68
C VAL A 745 -18.65 43.00 15.78
N TYR A 746 -19.71 43.11 14.99
CA TYR A 746 -20.62 44.26 14.95
C TYR A 746 -22.05 43.85 15.31
N SER A 747 -22.68 44.63 16.18
CA SER A 747 -24.09 44.51 16.56
C SER A 747 -24.78 45.87 16.50
N ASN A 748 -25.92 45.94 15.80
CA ASN A 748 -26.82 47.08 15.78
C ASN A 748 -28.20 46.63 16.28
N ALA A 749 -28.65 47.14 17.43
CA ALA A 749 -29.84 46.64 18.09
C ALA A 749 -30.67 47.71 18.79
N ALA A 750 -31.96 47.42 18.96
CA ALA A 750 -32.84 48.18 19.84
C ALA A 750 -32.49 47.99 21.32
N ALA A 751 -33.05 48.86 22.17
CA ALA A 751 -32.90 48.81 23.61
C ALA A 751 -33.25 47.42 24.19
N GLY A 752 -32.37 46.88 25.03
CA GLY A 752 -32.58 45.62 25.74
C GLY A 752 -32.22 44.35 24.97
N ASN A 753 -31.85 44.44 23.69
CA ASN A 753 -31.41 43.28 22.91
C ASN A 753 -29.92 42.99 23.15
N TRP A 754 -29.54 41.73 23.26
CA TRP A 754 -28.15 41.32 23.52
C TRP A 754 -27.65 40.36 22.44
N ALA A 755 -26.34 40.41 22.18
CA ALA A 755 -25.62 39.41 21.39
C ALA A 755 -24.37 38.95 22.16
N ALA A 756 -24.11 37.65 22.17
CA ALA A 756 -22.99 37.01 22.83
C ALA A 756 -22.02 36.44 21.80
N PHE A 757 -20.72 36.62 22.04
CA PHE A 757 -19.65 36.18 21.16
C PHE A 757 -18.57 35.45 21.96
N ASP A 758 -18.05 34.36 21.40
CA ASP A 758 -17.06 33.53 22.05
C ASP A 758 -16.21 32.78 21.01
N ASP A 759 -15.08 32.22 21.44
CA ASP A 759 -14.15 31.44 20.61
C ASP A 759 -13.77 32.15 19.29
N PHE A 760 -13.27 33.39 19.37
CA PHE A 760 -12.73 34.10 18.20
C PHE A 760 -11.57 33.31 17.61
N GLU A 761 -11.39 33.31 16.29
CA GLU A 761 -10.29 32.64 15.62
C GLU A 761 -9.78 33.49 14.46
N LEU A 762 -8.45 33.63 14.36
CA LEU A 762 -7.76 34.12 13.18
C LEU A 762 -6.64 33.14 12.84
N THR A 763 -6.71 32.47 11.70
CA THR A 763 -5.72 31.48 11.27
C THR A 763 -5.23 31.76 9.86
N ARG A 764 -3.96 31.43 9.59
CA ARG A 764 -3.40 31.51 8.23
C ARG A 764 -3.89 30.32 7.40
N GLN A 765 -4.28 30.58 6.15
CA GLN A 765 -4.76 29.58 5.19
C GLN A 765 -3.67 29.07 4.27
#